data_AF-A0A964LHM9-F1
#
_entry.id   AF-A0A964LHM9-F1
#
_cell.length_a   1.000
_cell.length_b   1.000
_cell.length_c   1.000
_cell.angle_alpha   90.00
_cell.angle_beta   90.00
_cell.angle_gamma   90.00
#
_symmetry.space_group_name_H-M   'P 1'
#
loop_
_entity.id
_entity.type
_entity.pdbx_description
1 polymer ?
#
loop_
_entity_poly.entity_id
_entity_poly.type
_entity_poly.pdbx_seq_one_letter_code
_entity_poly.pdbx_strand_id
1 'polypeptide(L)'
;MSTIEREQKRGSFFYPETLVHLLRHRATHQPDDRAFTYLVDGEVEELHVTYSQLDRQARAIGAWLESLGLEGQRALMLYPAGMEFVAAFFGCLYAGVTAVPTNPPRRNHKLSRIESIVDDADAKVALTTESVLESIAPVLYDTPRLRQLTWQATDVAGAGMADRWQMPDVNSDTLAFLQYTSGSTGTPKGVMLSHDNLMHNLAVINVSFEHTRSGLGVFWLPSYHDMGLIGGLLQPVFVARPNICMSPMAFLQKPFRWLKAISNYRGTTSGGPNFAFDLCVEKVTPQQIDELDLSSWLVAFNGAEPVRAETIDRFSEKFARCGFRREAFYPCYGMAEATLLVSGGYVPSLPVIRHYDAAALENNRIEQVHAGIGSRALVGCGQTMPDQRIVIVNPETRVRCAGDEIGEIWVSGPSIAQGYLNQPEETARVFGAHLSDTGEGPFLRTGDLGFLIDDELFVAGRIKDLIIIHGKNYYPQDIEHTAGRCHPKLVPDAGAAFAIEIGGVERLVIVQEVDRGRDVDGASIMQAIRRCVAAEHQLVVEAIVLVKLRSIPKTSSGKVQRFASRQKYREGSLSVVASWKSGEPLNAAGAEAALDRNGQSTTPVSPHNGEVVATVALSQGEATGAQHAAVAHRPLPEGTVEDIVLAEVRRIGGEKVTQLELDTNIVELGLDSLQRMEIVASLEDIYAARFPETVLSEMETCREVIDAVEKYLGSNPKTPGQRARITDIPPENYEFDKFPEYVQLKQTEKLLDFAGLENPYFRIHDGVIRGTTSINGRQLVSFSSYNYLGMSGDPVVMQAAKEAIDRYGTSTTASRLVSGERAVHRDLELAISALVGTEASIVYTSGHSTNQTTIGHLFGPGDLVLHDALAHNSIVQGCILSGARRRPFPHNDYETLDAILKNIRPDYRRVLVAIEGVYSMDGDFPDLPKFIEVKQRHKAILLVDEAHSIGTMGARGRGIGEHFGTQPRDVDIWMGTISKGLGSSGGYIAGTKALIEYLKYTAPSFVFSSGIAPSEAGAALAAINLLNAEPQRVATLMARARLFLQLARERGLNTGIASGTPVVPVIIGNSLHALQLSKALEERGISVMPILHPAVEEKAARLRFFITATHTEEQIRAAVDATATELERIDPAYLRVAGEPRA
;
A
#
# COMPACT_ATOMS: atom_id res chain seq x y z
N MET A 1 -11.95 -32.01 4.94
CA MET A 1 -11.42 -31.50 3.66
C MET A 1 -10.09 -32.15 3.40
N SER A 2 -9.84 -32.54 2.15
CA SER A 2 -8.55 -33.06 1.71
C SER A 2 -7.53 -31.93 1.53
N THR A 3 -6.24 -32.26 1.45
CA THR A 3 -5.17 -31.28 1.15
C THR A 3 -5.41 -30.59 -0.20
N ILE A 4 -5.94 -31.32 -1.17
CA ILE A 4 -6.26 -30.84 -2.53
C ILE A 4 -7.37 -29.77 -2.50
N GLU A 5 -8.41 -29.95 -1.66
CA GLU A 5 -9.45 -28.92 -1.47
C GLU A 5 -8.92 -27.66 -0.76
N ARG A 6 -7.84 -27.75 0.02
CA ARG A 6 -7.18 -26.60 0.64
C ARG A 6 -6.28 -25.85 -0.35
N GLU A 7 -5.62 -26.55 -1.25
CA GLU A 7 -4.81 -25.93 -2.32
C GLU A 7 -5.70 -25.20 -3.33
N GLN A 8 -6.86 -25.75 -3.69
CA GLN A 8 -7.84 -25.09 -4.57
C GLN A 8 -8.50 -23.82 -4.00
N LYS A 9 -8.40 -23.58 -2.69
CA LYS A 9 -8.90 -22.35 -2.05
C LYS A 9 -7.89 -21.20 -2.03
N ARG A 10 -6.58 -21.48 -2.12
CA ARG A 10 -5.56 -20.42 -2.10
C ARG A 10 -5.60 -19.67 -3.43
N GLY A 11 -5.79 -18.35 -3.36
CA GLY A 11 -5.70 -17.46 -4.53
C GLY A 11 -4.30 -17.46 -5.13
N SER A 12 -4.13 -16.74 -6.24
CA SER A 12 -2.90 -16.68 -7.07
C SER A 12 -1.64 -16.07 -6.39
N PHE A 13 -1.69 -15.84 -5.08
CA PHE A 13 -0.70 -15.10 -4.30
C PHE A 13 -0.06 -15.96 -3.20
N PHE A 14 1.27 -15.90 -3.09
CA PHE A 14 2.04 -16.57 -2.04
C PHE A 14 2.39 -15.60 -0.89
N TYR A 15 1.99 -15.95 0.33
CA TYR A 15 2.26 -15.20 1.57
C TYR A 15 2.17 -16.12 2.81
N PRO A 16 2.61 -15.68 4.00
CA PRO A 16 2.44 -16.44 5.24
C PRO A 16 0.97 -16.79 5.52
N GLU A 17 0.70 -17.95 6.11
CA GLU A 17 -0.67 -18.50 6.21
C GLU A 17 -1.64 -17.69 7.08
N THR A 18 -1.14 -17.00 8.11
CA THR A 18 -1.96 -16.15 8.99
C THR A 18 -1.23 -14.86 9.38
N LEU A 19 -1.98 -13.89 9.92
CA LEU A 19 -1.41 -12.66 10.48
C LEU A 19 -0.44 -12.92 11.65
N VAL A 20 -0.63 -14.01 12.40
CA VAL A 20 0.31 -14.46 13.44
C VAL A 20 1.64 -14.89 12.79
N HIS A 21 1.58 -15.79 11.80
CA HIS A 21 2.76 -16.20 11.04
C HIS A 21 3.46 -15.01 10.36
N LEU A 22 2.70 -14.05 9.83
CA LEU A 22 3.21 -12.83 9.22
C LEU A 22 4.01 -11.99 10.24
N LEU A 23 3.42 -11.61 11.38
CA LEU A 23 4.13 -10.79 12.37
C LEU A 23 5.32 -11.56 12.98
N ARG A 24 5.17 -12.87 13.25
CA ARG A 24 6.30 -13.73 13.68
C ARG A 24 7.43 -13.73 12.66
N HIS A 25 7.11 -13.84 11.38
CA HIS A 25 8.09 -13.76 10.29
C HIS A 25 8.76 -12.38 10.25
N ARG A 26 8.02 -11.26 10.39
CA ARG A 26 8.62 -9.92 10.47
C ARG A 26 9.55 -9.79 11.69
N ALA A 27 9.09 -10.13 12.88
CA ALA A 27 9.90 -10.05 14.11
C ALA A 27 11.13 -10.96 14.11
N THR A 28 11.13 -12.05 13.33
CA THR A 28 12.27 -12.97 13.21
C THR A 28 13.31 -12.50 12.17
N HIS A 29 12.87 -11.98 11.02
CA HIS A 29 13.77 -11.67 9.89
C HIS A 29 14.10 -10.18 9.74
N GLN A 30 13.35 -9.31 10.40
CA GLN A 30 13.52 -7.85 10.41
C GLN A 30 13.15 -7.28 11.80
N PRO A 31 13.79 -7.74 12.89
CA PRO A 31 13.43 -7.40 14.27
C PRO A 31 13.51 -5.90 14.58
N ASP A 32 14.49 -5.21 14.00
CA ASP A 32 14.82 -3.81 14.32
C ASP A 32 14.19 -2.81 13.34
N ASP A 33 13.60 -3.28 12.24
CA ASP A 33 12.84 -2.45 11.30
C ASP A 33 11.67 -1.78 12.05
N ARG A 34 11.49 -0.48 11.79
CA ARG A 34 10.34 0.29 12.28
C ARG A 34 9.06 -0.23 11.64
N ALA A 35 8.15 -0.78 12.44
CA ALA A 35 6.82 -1.15 12.01
C ALA A 35 5.94 0.12 11.91
N PHE A 36 5.93 0.93 12.97
CA PHE A 36 5.12 2.14 13.05
C PHE A 36 5.86 3.29 13.74
N THR A 37 5.50 4.50 13.34
CA THR A 37 5.69 5.73 14.10
C THR A 37 4.31 6.31 14.40
N TYR A 38 4.05 6.70 15.65
CA TYR A 38 2.85 7.44 16.04
C TYR A 38 3.22 8.88 16.38
N LEU A 39 2.54 9.84 15.76
CA LEU A 39 2.67 11.27 16.02
C LEU A 39 1.68 11.64 17.13
N VAL A 40 2.18 11.81 18.35
CA VAL A 40 1.38 12.04 19.57
C VAL A 40 0.63 13.37 19.47
N ASP A 41 1.33 14.45 19.12
CA ASP A 41 0.77 15.77 18.84
C ASP A 41 0.23 15.94 17.41
N GLY A 42 0.42 14.91 16.57
CA GLY A 42 0.15 14.92 15.13
C GLY A 42 1.15 15.73 14.29
N GLU A 43 2.27 16.20 14.83
CA GLU A 43 3.24 17.07 14.14
C GLU A 43 4.71 16.66 14.32
N VAL A 44 5.21 16.47 15.55
CA VAL A 44 6.65 16.31 15.86
C VAL A 44 6.95 15.27 16.94
N GLU A 45 6.06 15.00 17.88
CA GLU A 45 6.33 14.04 18.95
C GLU A 45 6.14 12.60 18.45
N GLU A 46 7.25 11.90 18.24
CA GLU A 46 7.30 10.57 17.62
C GLU A 46 7.46 9.44 18.66
N LEU A 47 6.48 8.53 18.75
CA LEU A 47 6.64 7.22 19.38
C LEU A 47 6.90 6.16 18.30
N HIS A 48 7.93 5.33 18.47
CA HIS A 48 8.27 4.27 17.52
C HIS A 48 8.07 2.89 18.11
N VAL A 49 7.68 1.93 17.26
CA VAL A 49 7.72 0.50 17.60
C VAL A 49 8.35 -0.30 16.46
N THR A 50 9.36 -1.12 16.78
CA THR A 50 9.97 -2.08 15.86
C THR A 50 9.16 -3.38 15.80
N TYR A 51 9.39 -4.21 14.78
CA TYR A 51 8.69 -5.50 14.70
C TYR A 51 8.98 -6.42 15.90
N SER A 52 10.20 -6.42 16.44
CA SER A 52 10.54 -7.20 17.64
C SER A 52 9.85 -6.68 18.91
N GLN A 53 9.71 -5.37 19.06
CA GLN A 53 8.98 -4.77 20.17
C GLN A 53 7.48 -5.09 20.08
N LEU A 54 6.88 -4.93 18.89
CA LEU A 54 5.47 -5.23 18.65
C LEU A 54 5.16 -6.72 18.88
N ASP A 55 5.99 -7.62 18.35
CA ASP A 55 5.87 -9.07 18.60
C ASP A 55 6.01 -9.40 20.09
N ARG A 56 6.98 -8.80 20.80
CA ARG A 56 7.16 -9.08 22.23
C ARG A 56 5.95 -8.61 23.06
N GLN A 57 5.36 -7.46 22.74
CA GLN A 57 4.13 -6.98 23.37
C GLN A 57 2.93 -7.87 23.02
N ALA A 58 2.78 -8.26 21.73
CA ALA A 58 1.74 -9.19 21.31
C ALA A 58 1.87 -10.55 22.01
N ARG A 59 3.07 -11.12 22.13
CA ARG A 59 3.33 -12.35 22.89
C ARG A 59 3.05 -12.21 24.38
N ALA A 60 3.36 -11.07 25.00
CA ALA A 60 3.06 -10.81 26.40
C ALA A 60 1.53 -10.84 26.66
N ILE A 61 0.76 -10.14 25.81
CA ILE A 61 -0.70 -10.10 25.88
C ILE A 61 -1.30 -11.46 25.53
N GLY A 62 -0.76 -12.14 24.51
CA GLY A 62 -1.18 -13.48 24.08
C GLY A 62 -1.01 -14.53 25.17
N ALA A 63 0.19 -14.64 25.77
CA ALA A 63 0.44 -15.56 26.89
C ALA A 63 -0.44 -15.27 28.11
N TRP A 64 -0.81 -14.01 28.33
CA TRP A 64 -1.75 -13.63 29.40
C TRP A 64 -3.18 -14.07 29.08
N LEU A 65 -3.68 -13.84 27.86
CA LEU A 65 -4.99 -14.33 27.40
C LEU A 65 -5.07 -15.87 27.39
N GLU A 66 -4.00 -16.54 26.98
CA GLU A 66 -3.82 -17.99 27.04
C GLU A 66 -3.94 -18.50 28.49
N SER A 67 -3.30 -17.81 29.45
CA SER A 67 -3.38 -18.16 30.89
C SER A 67 -4.77 -18.03 31.50
N LEU A 68 -5.70 -17.34 30.83
CA LEU A 68 -7.12 -17.24 31.18
C LEU A 68 -7.99 -18.28 30.46
N GLY A 69 -7.42 -19.13 29.59
CA GLY A 69 -8.15 -20.15 28.82
C GLY A 69 -9.08 -19.56 27.76
N LEU A 70 -8.71 -18.43 27.15
CA LEU A 70 -9.57 -17.67 26.23
C LEU A 70 -9.45 -18.05 24.75
N GLU A 71 -8.69 -19.08 24.38
CA GLU A 71 -8.61 -19.56 22.99
C GLU A 71 -10.01 -19.85 22.41
N GLY A 72 -10.27 -19.38 21.19
CA GLY A 72 -11.60 -19.43 20.54
C GLY A 72 -12.67 -18.50 21.15
N GLN A 73 -12.36 -17.73 22.19
CA GLN A 73 -13.25 -16.71 22.74
C GLN A 73 -13.10 -15.36 22.01
N ARG A 74 -13.95 -14.40 22.37
CA ARG A 74 -13.96 -13.04 21.82
C ARG A 74 -13.50 -12.03 22.88
N ALA A 75 -12.60 -11.14 22.49
CA ALA A 75 -12.11 -10.03 23.31
C ALA A 75 -12.62 -8.69 22.77
N LEU A 76 -13.38 -7.96 23.59
CA LEU A 76 -13.75 -6.58 23.29
C LEU A 76 -12.52 -5.69 23.40
N MET A 77 -12.25 -4.86 22.40
CA MET A 77 -11.11 -3.93 22.42
C MET A 77 -11.60 -2.49 22.42
N LEU A 78 -11.26 -1.74 23.47
CA LEU A 78 -11.66 -0.35 23.71
C LEU A 78 -10.41 0.51 23.94
N TYR A 79 -9.79 0.99 22.87
CA TYR A 79 -8.54 1.74 22.93
C TYR A 79 -8.68 3.15 22.36
N PRO A 80 -7.85 4.12 22.83
CA PRO A 80 -7.58 5.32 22.06
C PRO A 80 -6.84 4.96 20.77
N ALA A 81 -6.65 5.93 19.88
CA ALA A 81 -5.70 5.76 18.78
C ALA A 81 -4.28 5.75 19.37
N GLY A 82 -3.47 4.72 19.07
CA GLY A 82 -2.16 4.52 19.68
C GLY A 82 -1.55 3.17 19.27
N MET A 83 -0.34 2.89 19.76
CA MET A 83 0.40 1.65 19.43
C MET A 83 -0.05 0.45 20.29
N GLU A 84 -0.60 0.74 21.46
CA GLU A 84 -1.18 -0.20 22.43
C GLU A 84 -2.31 -1.00 21.78
N PHE A 85 -3.12 -0.36 20.95
CA PHE A 85 -4.16 -1.03 20.15
C PHE A 85 -3.56 -2.06 19.20
N VAL A 86 -2.45 -1.74 18.52
CA VAL A 86 -1.81 -2.64 17.54
C VAL A 86 -1.24 -3.86 18.26
N ALA A 87 -0.54 -3.64 19.38
CA ALA A 87 -0.02 -4.71 20.22
C ALA A 87 -1.14 -5.61 20.78
N ALA A 88 -2.24 -5.03 21.27
CA ALA A 88 -3.37 -5.79 21.78
C ALA A 88 -4.16 -6.54 20.69
N PHE A 89 -4.26 -5.98 19.48
CA PHE A 89 -4.90 -6.63 18.34
C PHE A 89 -4.13 -7.91 17.97
N PHE A 90 -2.82 -7.80 17.76
CA PHE A 90 -1.98 -8.97 17.53
C PHE A 90 -1.95 -9.90 18.76
N GLY A 91 -1.98 -9.36 19.98
CA GLY A 91 -2.05 -10.15 21.21
C GLY A 91 -3.27 -11.07 21.29
N CYS A 92 -4.43 -10.61 20.81
CA CYS A 92 -5.61 -11.47 20.66
C CYS A 92 -5.33 -12.62 19.68
N LEU A 93 -4.85 -12.31 18.47
CA LEU A 93 -4.54 -13.31 17.44
C LEU A 93 -3.49 -14.33 17.92
N TYR A 94 -2.50 -13.87 18.68
CA TYR A 94 -1.45 -14.68 19.29
C TYR A 94 -1.96 -15.63 20.38
N ALA A 95 -3.16 -15.41 20.92
CA ALA A 95 -3.81 -16.32 21.87
C ALA A 95 -4.94 -17.16 21.23
N GLY A 96 -5.09 -17.12 19.89
CA GLY A 96 -6.25 -17.71 19.21
C GLY A 96 -7.59 -17.06 19.60
N VAL A 97 -7.56 -15.82 20.09
CA VAL A 97 -8.72 -15.03 20.50
C VAL A 97 -9.17 -14.16 19.33
N THR A 98 -10.45 -14.23 18.97
CA THR A 98 -11.02 -13.34 17.95
C THR A 98 -11.17 -11.93 18.52
N ALA A 99 -10.47 -10.96 17.92
CA ALA A 99 -10.51 -9.56 18.35
C ALA A 99 -11.85 -8.88 18.00
N VAL A 100 -12.31 -7.94 18.83
CA VAL A 100 -13.54 -7.16 18.58
C VAL A 100 -13.28 -5.66 18.79
N PRO A 101 -12.68 -4.97 17.80
CA PRO A 101 -12.40 -3.53 17.85
C PRO A 101 -13.66 -2.67 17.95
N THR A 102 -13.70 -1.75 18.91
CA THR A 102 -14.75 -0.74 19.03
C THR A 102 -14.21 0.56 19.64
N ASN A 103 -14.91 1.68 19.41
CA ASN A 103 -14.50 2.98 19.91
C ASN A 103 -14.86 3.13 21.41
N PRO A 104 -13.95 3.63 22.27
CA PRO A 104 -14.24 3.85 23.69
C PRO A 104 -15.40 4.84 23.92
N PRO A 105 -16.18 4.68 25.00
CA PRO A 105 -17.29 5.57 25.32
C PRO A 105 -16.79 6.96 25.75
N ARG A 106 -17.54 8.01 25.41
CA ARG A 106 -17.32 9.38 25.92
C ARG A 106 -18.22 9.63 27.13
N ARG A 107 -17.77 10.48 28.07
CA ARG A 107 -18.37 10.78 29.39
C ARG A 107 -19.86 11.16 29.44
N ASN A 108 -20.54 11.35 28.30
CA ASN A 108 -21.97 11.68 28.19
C ASN A 108 -22.72 10.94 27.05
N HIS A 109 -22.19 9.82 26.52
CA HIS A 109 -22.82 9.05 25.42
C HIS A 109 -23.51 7.75 25.88
N LYS A 110 -24.61 7.37 25.23
CA LYS A 110 -25.36 6.13 25.51
C LYS A 110 -24.51 4.87 25.25
N LEU A 111 -24.27 4.08 26.29
CA LEU A 111 -23.47 2.83 26.26
C LEU A 111 -24.12 1.67 25.49
N SER A 112 -25.44 1.74 25.25
CA SER A 112 -26.27 0.71 24.60
C SER A 112 -25.68 0.07 23.33
N ARG A 113 -24.86 0.78 22.55
CA ARG A 113 -24.17 0.19 21.38
C ARG A 113 -23.06 -0.78 21.80
N ILE A 114 -22.26 -0.44 22.82
CA ILE A 114 -21.19 -1.30 23.33
C ILE A 114 -21.81 -2.53 24.00
N GLU A 115 -22.89 -2.35 24.78
CA GLU A 115 -23.66 -3.47 25.34
C GLU A 115 -24.18 -4.40 24.23
N SER A 116 -24.78 -3.85 23.17
CA SER A 116 -25.26 -4.65 22.02
C SER A 116 -24.13 -5.44 21.33
N ILE A 117 -22.93 -4.88 21.26
CA ILE A 117 -21.74 -5.55 20.69
C ILE A 117 -21.23 -6.65 21.63
N VAL A 118 -21.18 -6.39 22.94
CA VAL A 118 -20.80 -7.38 23.96
C VAL A 118 -21.75 -8.56 23.95
N ASP A 119 -23.05 -8.30 23.80
CA ASP A 119 -24.11 -9.30 23.73
C ASP A 119 -24.03 -10.16 22.46
N ASP A 120 -23.91 -9.53 21.29
CA ASP A 120 -23.82 -10.22 20.00
C ASP A 120 -22.52 -11.01 19.86
N ALA A 121 -21.40 -10.45 20.31
CA ALA A 121 -20.10 -11.12 20.34
C ALA A 121 -19.99 -12.18 21.45
N ASP A 122 -20.84 -12.14 22.49
CA ASP A 122 -20.67 -12.86 23.76
C ASP A 122 -19.21 -12.77 24.28
N ALA A 123 -18.70 -11.54 24.34
CA ALA A 123 -17.33 -11.25 24.77
C ALA A 123 -17.12 -11.61 26.25
N LYS A 124 -15.95 -12.15 26.60
CA LYS A 124 -15.61 -12.54 27.99
C LYS A 124 -14.67 -11.57 28.70
N VAL A 125 -13.85 -10.89 27.92
CA VAL A 125 -12.81 -9.96 28.37
C VAL A 125 -12.95 -8.64 27.61
N ALA A 126 -12.63 -7.53 28.28
CA ALA A 126 -12.52 -6.20 27.71
C ALA A 126 -11.09 -5.68 27.90
N LEU A 127 -10.41 -5.42 26.79
CA LEU A 127 -9.03 -4.98 26.72
C LEU A 127 -8.97 -3.48 26.42
N THR A 128 -8.12 -2.78 27.15
CA THR A 128 -8.00 -1.31 27.16
C THR A 128 -6.60 -0.89 27.65
N THR A 129 -6.34 0.40 27.82
CA THR A 129 -5.22 0.96 28.60
C THR A 129 -5.63 1.26 30.04
N GLU A 130 -4.66 1.43 30.95
CA GLU A 130 -4.87 1.80 32.36
C GLU A 130 -5.62 3.14 32.46
N SER A 131 -5.19 4.15 31.70
CA SER A 131 -5.82 5.48 31.62
C SER A 131 -7.29 5.45 31.20
N VAL A 132 -7.65 4.59 30.23
CA VAL A 132 -9.05 4.45 29.82
C VAL A 132 -9.82 3.65 30.87
N LEU A 133 -9.23 2.62 31.49
CA LEU A 133 -9.87 1.84 32.55
C LEU A 133 -10.27 2.70 33.75
N GLU A 134 -9.39 3.61 34.19
CA GLU A 134 -9.69 4.62 35.21
C GLU A 134 -10.86 5.54 34.77
N SER A 135 -10.83 6.02 33.52
CA SER A 135 -11.85 6.94 33.00
C SER A 135 -13.26 6.33 32.93
N ILE A 136 -13.37 5.02 32.66
CA ILE A 136 -14.64 4.31 32.56
C ILE A 136 -15.12 3.71 33.88
N ALA A 137 -14.26 3.56 34.89
CA ALA A 137 -14.62 2.91 36.16
C ALA A 137 -15.88 3.50 36.83
N PRO A 138 -16.14 4.82 36.84
CA PRO A 138 -17.40 5.37 37.34
C PRO A 138 -18.62 4.91 36.51
N VAL A 139 -18.46 4.83 35.18
CA VAL A 139 -19.50 4.49 34.21
C VAL A 139 -19.84 2.99 34.22
N LEU A 140 -18.87 2.13 34.55
CA LEU A 140 -19.11 0.72 34.83
C LEU A 140 -20.03 0.51 36.03
N TYR A 141 -20.10 1.47 36.97
CA TYR A 141 -21.01 1.35 38.10
C TYR A 141 -22.48 1.33 37.64
N ASP A 142 -22.87 2.14 36.67
CA ASP A 142 -24.29 2.22 36.27
C ASP A 142 -24.70 1.19 35.19
N THR A 143 -23.78 0.28 34.81
CA THR A 143 -23.94 -0.60 33.64
C THR A 143 -23.73 -2.09 33.98
N PRO A 144 -24.76 -2.81 34.47
CA PRO A 144 -24.63 -4.17 34.99
C PRO A 144 -24.04 -5.20 34.01
N ARG A 145 -24.26 -5.04 32.69
CA ARG A 145 -23.73 -5.94 31.67
C ARG A 145 -22.21 -5.80 31.52
N LEU A 146 -21.72 -4.56 31.44
CA LEU A 146 -20.29 -4.27 31.30
C LEU A 146 -19.49 -4.70 32.55
N ARG A 147 -20.10 -4.67 33.74
CA ARG A 147 -19.47 -5.20 34.98
C ARG A 147 -19.17 -6.71 34.94
N GLN A 148 -19.80 -7.48 34.06
CA GLN A 148 -19.60 -8.93 33.96
C GLN A 148 -18.37 -9.32 33.14
N LEU A 149 -17.81 -8.36 32.37
CA LEU A 149 -16.58 -8.57 31.63
C LEU A 149 -15.37 -8.53 32.57
N THR A 150 -14.38 -9.37 32.28
CA THR A 150 -13.05 -9.19 32.88
C THR A 150 -12.38 -8.00 32.18
N TRP A 151 -12.24 -6.87 32.86
CA TRP A 151 -11.56 -5.69 32.32
C TRP A 151 -10.07 -5.77 32.58
N GLN A 152 -9.26 -5.50 31.54
CA GLN A 152 -7.80 -5.49 31.67
C GLN A 152 -7.16 -4.35 30.88
N ALA A 153 -6.30 -3.62 31.58
CA ALA A 153 -5.31 -2.71 31.02
C ALA A 153 -4.11 -3.52 30.47
N THR A 154 -3.86 -3.49 29.15
CA THR A 154 -2.85 -4.35 28.47
C THR A 154 -1.46 -3.72 28.36
N ASP A 155 -1.36 -2.43 28.64
CA ASP A 155 -0.13 -1.69 28.93
C ASP A 155 0.57 -2.19 30.21
N VAL A 156 -0.20 -2.76 31.16
CA VAL A 156 0.34 -3.41 32.38
C VAL A 156 0.21 -4.94 32.39
N ALA A 157 -0.75 -5.54 31.67
CA ALA A 157 -0.95 -6.98 31.64
C ALA A 157 0.14 -7.74 30.88
N GLY A 158 0.41 -8.98 31.29
CA GLY A 158 1.34 -9.85 30.59
C GLY A 158 2.82 -9.44 30.70
N ALA A 159 3.16 -8.43 31.51
CA ALA A 159 4.54 -7.99 31.71
C ALA A 159 5.47 -9.16 32.09
N GLY A 160 6.49 -9.41 31.27
CA GLY A 160 7.41 -10.55 31.44
C GLY A 160 6.85 -11.93 31.04
N MET A 161 5.65 -12.04 30.48
CA MET A 161 5.05 -13.31 30.02
C MET A 161 5.38 -13.66 28.57
N ALA A 162 5.97 -12.75 27.78
CA ALA A 162 6.27 -12.96 26.35
C ALA A 162 7.12 -14.20 26.02
N ASP A 163 7.94 -14.66 26.97
CA ASP A 163 8.80 -15.83 26.82
C ASP A 163 8.12 -17.15 27.24
N ARG A 164 6.87 -17.07 27.73
CA ARG A 164 5.98 -18.22 28.03
C ARG A 164 4.99 -18.52 26.90
N TRP A 165 4.82 -17.59 25.97
CA TRP A 165 3.89 -17.69 24.85
C TRP A 165 4.17 -18.91 23.97
N GLN A 166 3.11 -19.61 23.57
CA GLN A 166 3.17 -20.71 22.61
C GLN A 166 2.38 -20.35 21.34
N MET A 167 2.78 -20.92 20.20
CA MET A 167 2.05 -20.71 18.94
C MET A 167 0.66 -21.37 19.05
N PRO A 168 -0.44 -20.61 18.90
CA PRO A 168 -1.80 -21.17 18.99
C PRO A 168 -2.15 -22.00 17.75
N ASP A 169 -3.17 -22.87 17.84
CA ASP A 169 -3.62 -23.71 16.72
C ASP A 169 -4.51 -22.92 15.74
N VAL A 170 -3.92 -21.90 15.11
CA VAL A 170 -4.57 -21.00 14.16
C VAL A 170 -4.16 -21.32 12.72
N ASN A 171 -5.16 -21.39 11.84
CA ASN A 171 -5.02 -21.67 10.41
C ASN A 171 -5.75 -20.61 9.56
N SER A 172 -5.69 -20.75 8.24
CA SER A 172 -6.30 -19.82 7.29
C SER A 172 -7.81 -19.57 7.54
N ASP A 173 -8.59 -20.62 7.83
CA ASP A 173 -10.05 -20.53 8.05
C ASP A 173 -10.42 -19.94 9.44
N THR A 174 -9.45 -19.72 10.33
CA THR A 174 -9.68 -19.25 11.72
C THR A 174 -10.10 -17.78 11.77
N LEU A 175 -11.08 -17.44 12.61
CA LEU A 175 -11.59 -16.07 12.77
C LEU A 175 -10.58 -15.17 13.50
N ALA A 176 -10.04 -14.20 12.76
CA ALA A 176 -9.10 -13.22 13.27
C ALA A 176 -9.82 -12.11 14.06
N PHE A 177 -10.83 -11.47 13.47
CA PHE A 177 -11.58 -10.44 14.17
C PHE A 177 -13.01 -10.23 13.65
N LEU A 178 -13.83 -9.53 14.44
CA LEU A 178 -15.18 -9.11 14.09
C LEU A 178 -15.21 -7.61 13.78
N GLN A 179 -15.49 -7.25 12.52
CA GLN A 179 -15.70 -5.85 12.15
C GLN A 179 -17.18 -5.48 12.33
N TYR A 180 -17.50 -4.70 13.36
CA TYR A 180 -18.87 -4.28 13.61
C TYR A 180 -19.32 -3.13 12.70
N THR A 181 -20.28 -3.41 11.82
CA THR A 181 -20.92 -2.39 10.97
C THR A 181 -22.19 -1.85 11.64
N SER A 182 -22.63 -0.65 11.25
CA SER A 182 -23.72 0.05 11.94
C SER A 182 -25.13 -0.48 11.64
N GLY A 183 -25.28 -1.40 10.67
CA GLY A 183 -26.55 -2.06 10.32
C GLY A 183 -27.61 -1.12 9.71
N SER A 184 -28.28 -1.55 8.63
CA SER A 184 -29.42 -0.80 8.09
C SER A 184 -30.65 -0.77 9.02
N THR A 185 -30.66 -1.65 10.03
CA THR A 185 -31.70 -1.80 11.05
C THR A 185 -31.36 -1.10 12.38
N GLY A 186 -30.19 -0.46 12.47
CA GLY A 186 -29.72 0.21 13.69
C GLY A 186 -29.11 -0.70 14.76
N THR A 187 -29.26 -2.02 14.64
CA THR A 187 -28.54 -3.01 15.46
C THR A 187 -27.16 -3.28 14.84
N PRO A 188 -26.05 -3.26 15.61
CA PRO A 188 -24.72 -3.59 15.09
C PRO A 188 -24.68 -5.02 14.51
N LYS A 189 -23.89 -5.23 13.45
CA LYS A 189 -23.64 -6.57 12.89
C LYS A 189 -22.14 -6.86 12.89
N GLY A 190 -21.71 -7.96 13.53
CA GLY A 190 -20.31 -8.40 13.51
C GLY A 190 -20.00 -9.16 12.21
N VAL A 191 -19.22 -8.56 11.32
CA VAL A 191 -18.72 -9.23 10.11
C VAL A 191 -17.56 -10.16 10.48
N MET A 192 -17.67 -11.44 10.10
CA MET A 192 -16.73 -12.50 10.48
C MET A 192 -15.54 -12.58 9.50
N LEU A 193 -14.38 -12.05 9.90
CA LEU A 193 -13.18 -12.01 9.06
C LEU A 193 -12.16 -13.06 9.51
N SER A 194 -11.83 -13.99 8.60
CA SER A 194 -10.79 -15.00 8.81
C SER A 194 -9.39 -14.47 8.49
N HIS A 195 -8.36 -15.22 8.87
CA HIS A 195 -6.99 -14.95 8.45
C HIS A 195 -6.84 -14.97 6.92
N ASP A 196 -7.45 -15.91 6.22
CA ASP A 196 -7.37 -16.03 4.75
C ASP A 196 -7.96 -14.81 4.05
N ASN A 197 -9.16 -14.37 4.47
CA ASN A 197 -9.81 -13.18 3.93
C ASN A 197 -8.90 -11.95 4.00
N LEU A 198 -8.22 -11.78 5.14
CA LEU A 198 -7.31 -10.68 5.40
C LEU A 198 -6.03 -10.80 4.56
N MET A 199 -5.35 -11.94 4.61
CA MET A 199 -4.10 -12.13 3.85
C MET A 199 -4.32 -11.98 2.33
N HIS A 200 -5.44 -12.48 1.81
CA HIS A 200 -5.84 -12.27 0.43
C HIS A 200 -6.05 -10.79 0.10
N ASN A 201 -6.85 -10.07 0.89
CA ASN A 201 -7.15 -8.68 0.57
C ASN A 201 -5.94 -7.75 0.74
N LEU A 202 -5.02 -8.06 1.65
CA LEU A 202 -3.74 -7.36 1.80
C LEU A 202 -2.81 -7.58 0.59
N ALA A 203 -2.85 -8.77 -0.03
CA ALA A 203 -2.16 -9.04 -1.29
C ALA A 203 -2.77 -8.28 -2.47
N VAL A 204 -4.10 -8.24 -2.56
CA VAL A 204 -4.83 -7.42 -3.55
C VAL A 204 -4.45 -5.94 -3.40
N ILE A 205 -4.54 -5.36 -2.19
CA ILE A 205 -4.13 -3.97 -1.91
C ILE A 205 -2.65 -3.73 -2.28
N ASN A 206 -1.76 -4.69 -2.00
CA ASN A 206 -0.34 -4.59 -2.37
C ASN A 206 -0.13 -4.44 -3.88
N VAL A 207 -0.83 -5.23 -4.68
CA VAL A 207 -0.76 -5.18 -6.15
C VAL A 207 -1.36 -3.89 -6.67
N SER A 208 -2.56 -3.53 -6.24
CA SER A 208 -3.33 -2.44 -6.86
C SER A 208 -2.82 -1.05 -6.49
N PHE A 209 -2.24 -0.89 -5.30
CA PHE A 209 -1.58 0.36 -4.88
C PHE A 209 -0.09 0.37 -5.26
N GLU A 210 0.42 -0.68 -5.93
CA GLU A 210 1.83 -0.90 -6.29
C GLU A 210 2.80 -0.62 -5.12
N HIS A 211 2.47 -1.14 -3.95
CA HIS A 211 3.25 -0.91 -2.73
C HIS A 211 4.67 -1.49 -2.84
N THR A 212 5.66 -0.66 -2.52
CA THR A 212 7.08 -1.05 -2.44
C THR A 212 7.60 -0.93 -1.01
N ARG A 213 8.63 -1.71 -0.66
CA ARG A 213 9.32 -1.62 0.64
C ARG A 213 9.98 -0.25 0.89
N SER A 214 10.35 0.46 -0.17
CA SER A 214 10.92 1.82 -0.09
C SER A 214 9.86 2.92 0.03
N GLY A 215 8.57 2.59 -0.18
CA GLY A 215 7.48 3.53 0.02
C GLY A 215 7.07 3.62 1.49
N LEU A 216 6.61 4.79 1.91
CA LEU A 216 6.12 5.04 3.27
C LEU A 216 4.63 5.41 3.23
N GLY A 217 3.87 4.92 4.22
CA GLY A 217 2.46 5.26 4.41
C GLY A 217 2.26 6.34 5.47
N VAL A 218 1.26 7.20 5.30
CA VAL A 218 0.82 8.19 6.30
C VAL A 218 -0.68 7.99 6.53
N PHE A 219 -1.12 7.79 7.77
CA PHE A 219 -2.51 7.45 8.09
C PHE A 219 -3.02 8.18 9.34
N TRP A 220 -4.28 8.61 9.31
CA TRP A 220 -5.00 9.21 10.44
C TRP A 220 -6.35 8.53 10.70
N LEU A 221 -6.68 7.49 9.91
CA LEU A 221 -8.00 6.86 9.93
C LEU A 221 -8.22 6.03 11.21
N PRO A 222 -9.48 5.92 11.70
CA PRO A 222 -9.75 5.20 12.95
C PRO A 222 -9.39 3.71 12.88
N SER A 223 -8.66 3.22 13.88
CA SER A 223 -8.19 1.83 13.98
C SER A 223 -9.30 0.78 14.18
N TYR A 224 -10.53 1.21 14.45
CA TYR A 224 -11.73 0.36 14.54
C TYR A 224 -12.59 0.36 13.25
N HIS A 225 -12.11 0.98 12.18
CA HIS A 225 -12.75 0.98 10.85
C HIS A 225 -11.87 0.19 9.88
N ASP A 226 -12.47 -0.60 8.98
CA ASP A 226 -11.77 -1.47 8.02
C ASP A 226 -10.59 -0.79 7.30
N MET A 227 -10.78 0.39 6.72
CA MET A 227 -9.78 1.18 6.00
C MET A 227 -8.62 1.66 6.89
N GLY A 228 -8.86 1.93 8.17
CA GLY A 228 -7.83 2.29 9.14
C GLY A 228 -7.09 1.06 9.69
N LEU A 229 -7.80 -0.01 10.00
CA LEU A 229 -7.24 -1.26 10.51
C LEU A 229 -6.47 -2.03 9.42
N ILE A 230 -7.17 -2.44 8.36
CA ILE A 230 -6.61 -3.30 7.31
C ILE A 230 -5.65 -2.48 6.44
N GLY A 231 -6.10 -1.32 5.94
CA GLY A 231 -5.29 -0.45 5.10
C GLY A 231 -4.17 0.29 5.83
N GLY A 232 -4.44 0.78 7.05
CA GLY A 232 -3.50 1.60 7.83
C GLY A 232 -2.59 0.83 8.78
N LEU A 233 -2.99 -0.34 9.30
CA LEU A 233 -2.21 -1.10 10.29
C LEU A 233 -1.75 -2.47 9.76
N LEU A 234 -2.60 -3.24 9.06
CA LEU A 234 -2.21 -4.57 8.59
C LEU A 234 -1.41 -4.52 7.28
N GLN A 235 -1.73 -3.62 6.36
CA GLN A 235 -0.99 -3.47 5.09
C GLN A 235 0.50 -3.16 5.26
N PRO A 236 0.93 -2.25 6.16
CA PRO A 236 2.36 -2.01 6.39
C PRO A 236 3.12 -3.24 6.88
N VAL A 237 2.51 -4.02 7.78
CA VAL A 237 3.05 -5.30 8.30
C VAL A 237 3.12 -6.35 7.18
N PHE A 238 2.12 -6.40 6.30
CA PHE A 238 2.10 -7.28 5.13
C PHE A 238 3.25 -6.98 4.17
N VAL A 239 3.45 -5.72 3.78
CA VAL A 239 4.49 -5.33 2.80
C VAL A 239 5.88 -5.14 3.42
N ALA A 240 5.98 -5.10 4.75
CA ALA A 240 7.18 -4.72 5.50
C ALA A 240 7.68 -3.31 5.18
N ARG A 241 6.81 -2.30 5.33
CA ARG A 241 7.20 -0.88 5.24
C ARG A 241 6.94 -0.13 6.56
N PRO A 242 7.66 0.96 6.84
CA PRO A 242 7.31 1.88 7.92
C PRO A 242 5.99 2.60 7.63
N ASN A 243 5.22 2.87 8.68
CA ASN A 243 3.97 3.62 8.57
C ASN A 243 3.89 4.71 9.64
N ILE A 244 3.58 5.94 9.22
CA ILE A 244 3.39 7.08 10.11
C ILE A 244 1.89 7.19 10.40
N CYS A 245 1.54 7.19 11.68
CA CYS A 245 0.17 7.25 12.18
C CYS A 245 -0.05 8.52 13.01
N MET A 246 -1.26 9.07 12.99
CA MET A 246 -1.72 10.10 13.93
C MET A 246 -3.17 9.82 14.33
N SER A 247 -3.70 10.48 15.36
CA SER A 247 -5.09 10.30 15.74
C SER A 247 -6.05 10.92 14.70
N PRO A 248 -7.27 10.36 14.51
CA PRO A 248 -8.29 11.01 13.69
C PRO A 248 -8.64 12.42 14.19
N MET A 249 -8.50 12.66 15.50
CA MET A 249 -8.74 13.96 16.12
C MET A 249 -7.67 14.98 15.72
N ALA A 250 -6.39 14.57 15.68
CA ALA A 250 -5.30 15.45 15.27
C ALA A 250 -5.50 15.98 13.84
N PHE A 251 -5.94 15.13 12.91
CA PHE A 251 -6.37 15.54 11.57
C PHE A 251 -7.59 16.47 11.59
N LEU A 252 -8.67 16.08 12.27
CA LEU A 252 -9.93 16.85 12.28
C LEU A 252 -9.79 18.24 12.92
N GLN A 253 -8.93 18.39 13.93
CA GLN A 253 -8.58 19.68 14.53
C GLN A 253 -7.82 20.58 13.54
N LYS A 254 -6.82 20.04 12.86
CA LYS A 254 -5.89 20.80 12.00
C LYS A 254 -5.53 19.98 10.75
N PRO A 255 -6.35 20.02 9.68
CA PRO A 255 -6.18 19.21 8.46
C PRO A 255 -4.83 19.37 7.76
N PHE A 256 -4.15 20.51 8.00
CA PHE A 256 -2.77 20.73 7.55
C PHE A 256 -1.78 19.70 8.09
N ARG A 257 -1.96 19.16 9.30
CA ARG A 257 -1.08 18.14 9.91
C ARG A 257 -0.91 16.91 9.03
N TRP A 258 -1.98 16.45 8.39
CA TRP A 258 -1.95 15.32 7.47
C TRP A 258 -1.05 15.58 6.26
N LEU A 259 -1.24 16.72 5.59
CA LEU A 259 -0.41 17.12 4.45
C LEU A 259 1.03 17.39 4.85
N LYS A 260 1.25 17.95 6.06
CA LYS A 260 2.58 18.21 6.60
C LYS A 260 3.33 16.93 6.92
N ALA A 261 2.67 15.92 7.48
CA ALA A 261 3.25 14.59 7.68
C ALA A 261 3.62 13.93 6.34
N ILE A 262 2.74 13.98 5.32
CA ILE A 262 3.08 13.50 3.96
C ILE A 262 4.34 14.21 3.43
N SER A 263 4.42 15.53 3.58
CA SER A 263 5.58 16.30 3.14
C SER A 263 6.87 15.99 3.91
N ASN A 264 6.81 15.90 5.24
CA ASN A 264 7.95 15.67 6.11
C ASN A 264 8.55 14.25 5.90
N TYR A 265 7.69 13.22 5.91
CA TYR A 265 8.13 11.82 5.83
C TYR A 265 8.15 11.26 4.41
N ARG A 266 7.96 12.10 3.37
CA ARG A 266 7.90 11.71 1.96
C ARG A 266 6.84 10.61 1.69
N GLY A 267 5.65 10.80 2.27
CA GLY A 267 4.56 9.82 2.24
C GLY A 267 4.11 9.46 0.83
N THR A 268 4.30 8.21 0.44
CA THR A 268 3.93 7.70 -0.90
C THR A 268 2.47 7.23 -0.99
N THR A 269 1.91 6.74 0.12
CA THR A 269 0.52 6.27 0.20
C THR A 269 -0.20 6.95 1.34
N SER A 270 -1.36 7.54 1.07
CA SER A 270 -2.25 8.08 2.08
C SER A 270 -3.65 8.30 1.50
N GLY A 271 -4.66 8.53 2.32
CA GLY A 271 -6.02 8.71 1.81
C GLY A 271 -7.08 8.65 2.90
N GLY A 272 -8.34 8.65 2.48
CA GLY A 272 -9.50 8.62 3.36
C GLY A 272 -10.81 8.84 2.60
N PRO A 273 -11.92 9.10 3.31
CA PRO A 273 -13.18 9.44 2.67
C PRO A 273 -13.13 10.80 1.96
N ASN A 274 -14.03 11.00 0.99
CA ASN A 274 -14.08 12.18 0.14
C ASN A 274 -14.08 13.50 0.93
N PHE A 275 -14.82 13.58 2.05
CA PHE A 275 -14.87 14.78 2.90
C PHE A 275 -13.50 15.23 3.42
N ALA A 276 -12.53 14.32 3.57
CA ALA A 276 -11.22 14.66 4.12
C ALA A 276 -10.44 15.58 3.17
N PHE A 277 -10.56 15.34 1.86
CA PHE A 277 -9.98 16.18 0.82
C PHE A 277 -10.67 17.55 0.77
N ASP A 278 -12.01 17.59 0.84
CA ASP A 278 -12.76 18.85 0.95
C ASP A 278 -12.36 19.67 2.17
N LEU A 279 -12.19 19.02 3.33
CA LEU A 279 -11.77 19.69 4.57
C LEU A 279 -10.37 20.31 4.45
N CYS A 280 -9.43 19.68 3.74
CA CYS A 280 -8.15 20.29 3.37
C CYS A 280 -8.31 21.47 2.39
N VAL A 281 -9.22 21.36 1.42
CA VAL A 281 -9.57 22.45 0.48
C VAL A 281 -10.19 23.64 1.20
N GLU A 282 -10.92 23.44 2.29
CA GLU A 282 -11.51 24.51 3.09
C GLU A 282 -10.55 25.13 4.10
N LYS A 283 -9.76 24.32 4.82
CA LYS A 283 -9.04 24.78 6.03
C LYS A 283 -7.58 25.18 5.84
N VAL A 284 -6.88 24.63 4.85
CA VAL A 284 -5.44 24.91 4.66
C VAL A 284 -5.24 26.28 4.00
N THR A 285 -4.41 27.14 4.59
CA THR A 285 -4.19 28.52 4.10
C THR A 285 -3.16 28.59 2.96
N PRO A 286 -3.10 29.69 2.18
CA PRO A 286 -2.05 29.87 1.18
C PRO A 286 -0.63 29.78 1.76
N GLN A 287 -0.38 30.40 2.91
CA GLN A 287 0.94 30.38 3.56
C GLN A 287 1.36 28.98 3.99
N GLN A 288 0.40 28.16 4.46
CA GLN A 288 0.66 26.77 4.84
C GLN A 288 1.06 25.90 3.63
N ILE A 289 0.44 26.12 2.47
CA ILE A 289 0.78 25.39 1.23
C ILE A 289 2.22 25.68 0.78
N ASP A 290 2.72 26.90 1.04
CA ASP A 290 4.10 27.29 0.70
C ASP A 290 5.15 26.49 1.52
N GLU A 291 4.74 25.80 2.58
CA GLU A 291 5.59 24.91 3.37
C GLU A 291 5.48 23.41 3.01
N LEU A 292 4.76 23.05 1.94
CA LEU A 292 4.48 21.66 1.58
C LEU A 292 5.24 21.20 0.32
N ASP A 293 5.62 19.93 0.32
CA ASP A 293 6.06 19.16 -0.84
C ASP A 293 5.31 17.83 -0.88
N LEU A 294 4.23 17.78 -1.66
CA LEU A 294 3.38 16.62 -1.89
C LEU A 294 3.79 15.83 -3.15
N SER A 295 4.95 16.13 -3.76
CA SER A 295 5.43 15.43 -4.96
C SER A 295 5.67 13.94 -4.74
N SER A 296 5.97 13.55 -3.48
CA SER A 296 6.14 12.16 -3.06
C SER A 296 4.84 11.35 -3.00
N TRP A 297 3.67 12.00 -2.95
CA TRP A 297 2.38 11.30 -2.82
C TRP A 297 2.01 10.64 -4.15
N LEU A 298 2.06 9.30 -4.19
CA LEU A 298 1.78 8.49 -5.38
C LEU A 298 0.36 7.95 -5.40
N VAL A 299 -0.18 7.61 -4.23
CA VAL A 299 -1.52 7.02 -4.07
C VAL A 299 -2.29 7.79 -3.00
N ALA A 300 -3.19 8.66 -3.45
CA ALA A 300 -4.16 9.44 -2.70
C ALA A 300 -5.52 8.74 -2.78
N PHE A 301 -5.71 7.69 -1.99
CA PHE A 301 -6.91 6.86 -2.09
C PHE A 301 -8.15 7.59 -1.56
N ASN A 302 -9.26 7.52 -2.31
CA ASN A 302 -10.53 8.13 -1.98
C ASN A 302 -11.64 7.07 -2.11
N GLY A 303 -12.40 6.85 -1.05
CA GLY A 303 -13.37 5.76 -0.99
C GLY A 303 -14.20 5.75 0.29
N ALA A 304 -14.83 4.62 0.58
CA ALA A 304 -15.81 4.41 1.65
C ALA A 304 -17.11 5.26 1.56
N GLU A 305 -17.15 6.38 0.83
CA GLU A 305 -18.34 7.17 0.53
C GLU A 305 -18.34 7.60 -0.95
N PRO A 306 -19.43 8.19 -1.50
CA PRO A 306 -19.47 8.62 -2.90
C PRO A 306 -18.31 9.58 -3.25
N VAL A 307 -17.46 9.15 -4.16
CA VAL A 307 -16.31 9.94 -4.64
C VAL A 307 -16.82 11.01 -5.60
N ARG A 308 -16.47 12.27 -5.36
CA ARG A 308 -16.96 13.43 -6.13
C ARG A 308 -15.90 13.96 -7.09
N ALA A 309 -16.31 14.25 -8.33
CA ALA A 309 -15.45 14.85 -9.36
C ALA A 309 -14.95 16.24 -8.90
N GLU A 310 -15.83 17.03 -8.31
CA GLU A 310 -15.57 18.41 -7.89
C GLU A 310 -14.54 18.47 -6.74
N THR A 311 -14.53 17.45 -5.86
CA THR A 311 -13.54 17.33 -4.78
C THR A 311 -12.16 16.99 -5.34
N ILE A 312 -12.08 16.05 -6.30
CA ILE A 312 -10.85 15.71 -7.02
C ILE A 312 -10.29 16.93 -7.74
N ASP A 313 -11.14 17.69 -8.43
CA ASP A 313 -10.77 18.91 -9.16
C ASP A 313 -10.22 19.99 -8.22
N ARG A 314 -11.00 20.40 -7.21
CA ARG A 314 -10.65 21.47 -6.27
C ARG A 314 -9.40 21.15 -5.45
N PHE A 315 -9.22 19.89 -5.05
CA PHE A 315 -8.01 19.48 -4.32
C PHE A 315 -6.80 19.49 -5.26
N SER A 316 -6.92 18.94 -6.47
CA SER A 316 -5.84 18.93 -7.46
C SER A 316 -5.37 20.35 -7.78
N GLU A 317 -6.30 21.26 -8.06
CA GLU A 317 -6.01 22.66 -8.39
C GLU A 317 -5.31 23.39 -7.22
N LYS A 318 -5.87 23.30 -6.01
CA LYS A 318 -5.37 24.02 -4.83
C LYS A 318 -3.95 23.59 -4.43
N PHE A 319 -3.64 22.30 -4.55
CA PHE A 319 -2.37 21.71 -4.08
C PHE A 319 -1.35 21.42 -5.21
N ALA A 320 -1.67 21.67 -6.48
CA ALA A 320 -0.74 21.50 -7.60
C ALA A 320 0.59 22.25 -7.40
N ARG A 321 0.55 23.47 -6.85
CA ARG A 321 1.74 24.30 -6.63
C ARG A 321 2.72 23.77 -5.57
N CYS A 322 2.27 22.87 -4.70
CA CYS A 322 3.12 22.13 -3.77
C CYS A 322 3.42 20.69 -4.27
N GLY A 323 3.29 20.43 -5.57
CA GLY A 323 3.71 19.18 -6.20
C GLY A 323 2.70 18.04 -6.19
N PHE A 324 1.48 18.25 -5.64
CA PHE A 324 0.43 17.25 -5.75
C PHE A 324 0.02 17.05 -7.22
N ARG A 325 -0.15 15.79 -7.64
CA ARG A 325 -0.50 15.39 -9.00
C ARG A 325 -1.90 14.81 -9.04
N ARG A 326 -2.70 15.17 -10.05
CA ARG A 326 -4.07 14.65 -10.21
C ARG A 326 -4.09 13.13 -10.37
N GLU A 327 -3.07 12.60 -11.03
CA GLU A 327 -2.81 11.17 -11.25
C GLU A 327 -2.53 10.38 -9.97
N ALA A 328 -2.31 11.07 -8.83
CA ALA A 328 -2.20 10.41 -7.54
C ALA A 328 -3.57 10.03 -6.96
N PHE A 329 -4.67 10.69 -7.36
CA PHE A 329 -6.00 10.32 -6.87
C PHE A 329 -6.36 8.89 -7.30
N TYR A 330 -6.72 8.08 -6.31
CA TYR A 330 -7.08 6.68 -6.50
C TYR A 330 -8.51 6.45 -5.96
N PRO A 331 -9.56 6.68 -6.76
CA PRO A 331 -10.91 6.27 -6.42
C PRO A 331 -10.98 4.75 -6.21
N CYS A 332 -11.67 4.29 -5.17
CA CYS A 332 -11.81 2.88 -4.87
C CYS A 332 -13.12 2.55 -4.14
N TYR A 333 -13.65 1.35 -4.40
CA TYR A 333 -14.84 0.83 -3.75
C TYR A 333 -14.49 -0.36 -2.84
N GLY A 334 -15.22 -0.48 -1.73
CA GLY A 334 -14.90 -1.41 -0.66
C GLY A 334 -15.86 -1.37 0.52
N MET A 335 -15.90 -2.47 1.28
CA MET A 335 -16.74 -2.65 2.46
C MET A 335 -16.22 -3.79 3.36
N ALA A 336 -16.54 -3.73 4.66
CA ALA A 336 -16.18 -4.76 5.64
C ALA A 336 -16.61 -6.19 5.24
N GLU A 337 -17.81 -6.36 4.65
CA GLU A 337 -18.29 -7.66 4.16
C GLU A 337 -17.42 -8.28 3.04
N ALA A 338 -16.61 -7.46 2.36
CA ALA A 338 -15.60 -7.87 1.38
C ALA A 338 -14.17 -7.66 1.91
N THR A 339 -13.99 -7.74 3.24
CA THR A 339 -12.77 -7.40 3.99
C THR A 339 -12.43 -5.91 3.96
N LEU A 340 -12.02 -5.39 2.79
CA LEU A 340 -11.86 -3.96 2.55
C LEU A 340 -12.00 -3.65 1.06
N LEU A 341 -10.99 -3.94 0.22
CA LEU A 341 -10.92 -3.48 -1.18
C LEU A 341 -11.64 -4.44 -2.15
N VAL A 342 -12.50 -3.89 -3.00
CA VAL A 342 -13.27 -4.59 -4.05
C VAL A 342 -12.91 -4.12 -5.47
N SER A 343 -12.77 -2.81 -5.67
CA SER A 343 -12.32 -2.24 -6.96
C SER A 343 -11.49 -0.98 -6.76
N GLY A 344 -10.68 -0.65 -7.76
CA GLY A 344 -9.72 0.45 -7.73
C GLY A 344 -8.92 0.51 -9.04
N GLY A 345 -8.33 1.67 -9.32
CA GLY A 345 -7.60 1.90 -10.57
C GLY A 345 -6.24 1.19 -10.64
N TYR A 346 -5.38 1.65 -11.55
CA TYR A 346 -3.97 1.25 -11.61
C TYR A 346 -3.07 2.45 -11.34
N VAL A 347 -2.00 2.28 -10.58
CA VAL A 347 -1.06 3.38 -10.32
C VAL A 347 -0.01 3.45 -11.44
N PRO A 348 0.32 4.64 -12.00
CA PRO A 348 -0.48 5.86 -12.01
C PRO A 348 -1.53 5.85 -13.13
N SER A 349 -2.76 6.30 -12.83
CA SER A 349 -3.82 6.53 -13.82
C SER A 349 -4.60 7.79 -13.43
N LEU A 350 -5.10 8.53 -14.41
CA LEU A 350 -6.03 9.62 -14.13
C LEU A 350 -7.37 9.06 -13.60
N PRO A 351 -8.01 9.69 -12.59
CA PRO A 351 -9.36 9.33 -12.18
C PRO A 351 -10.34 9.36 -13.36
N VAL A 352 -11.07 8.26 -13.57
CA VAL A 352 -12.08 8.17 -14.62
C VAL A 352 -13.32 8.95 -14.18
N ILE A 353 -13.72 9.95 -14.97
CA ILE A 353 -14.91 10.76 -14.71
C ILE A 353 -15.74 10.77 -15.99
N ARG A 354 -16.97 10.25 -15.94
CA ARG A 354 -17.92 10.22 -17.06
C ARG A 354 -19.20 10.96 -16.69
N HIS A 355 -19.86 11.52 -17.69
CA HIS A 355 -21.10 12.28 -17.51
C HIS A 355 -22.27 11.49 -18.10
N TYR A 356 -23.38 11.43 -17.35
CA TYR A 356 -24.57 10.66 -17.70
C TYR A 356 -25.82 11.52 -17.58
N ASP A 357 -26.85 11.25 -18.38
CA ASP A 357 -28.12 11.97 -18.27
C ASP A 357 -28.80 11.64 -16.92
N ALA A 358 -29.13 12.67 -16.15
CA ALA A 358 -29.67 12.52 -14.81
C ALA A 358 -31.04 11.81 -14.81
N ALA A 359 -31.90 12.11 -15.79
CA ALA A 359 -33.21 11.49 -15.91
C ALA A 359 -33.12 10.03 -16.37
N ALA A 360 -32.10 9.64 -17.15
CA ALA A 360 -31.83 8.24 -17.44
C ALA A 360 -31.43 7.47 -16.17
N LEU A 361 -30.54 8.03 -15.35
CA LEU A 361 -30.13 7.43 -14.07
C LEU A 361 -31.30 7.29 -13.07
N GLU A 362 -32.24 8.25 -13.03
CA GLU A 362 -33.50 8.17 -12.26
C GLU A 362 -34.41 7.00 -12.69
N ASN A 363 -34.24 6.49 -13.91
CA ASN A 363 -35.00 5.38 -14.48
C ASN A 363 -34.14 4.10 -14.60
N ASN A 364 -33.06 3.99 -13.82
CA ASN A 364 -32.10 2.88 -13.83
C ASN A 364 -31.45 2.60 -15.20
N ARG A 365 -31.32 3.60 -16.08
CA ARG A 365 -30.66 3.48 -17.39
C ARG A 365 -29.36 4.27 -17.45
N ILE A 366 -28.42 3.79 -18.26
CA ILE A 366 -27.08 4.36 -18.42
C ILE A 366 -27.01 5.04 -19.80
N GLU A 367 -27.23 6.36 -19.83
CA GLU A 367 -27.11 7.15 -21.05
C GLU A 367 -25.96 8.15 -20.88
N GLN A 368 -24.81 7.88 -21.53
CA GLN A 368 -23.63 8.74 -21.44
C GLN A 368 -23.81 9.99 -22.31
N VAL A 369 -23.57 11.17 -21.72
CA VAL A 369 -23.74 12.48 -22.37
C VAL A 369 -22.49 13.34 -22.21
N HIS A 370 -22.45 14.50 -22.88
CA HIS A 370 -21.45 15.52 -22.62
C HIS A 370 -21.79 16.32 -21.35
N ALA A 371 -20.77 16.88 -20.70
CA ALA A 371 -20.94 17.75 -19.53
C ALA A 371 -21.82 18.98 -19.88
N GLY A 372 -22.90 19.17 -19.11
CA GLY A 372 -23.89 20.22 -19.35
C GLY A 372 -25.09 20.15 -18.40
N ILE A 373 -26.08 21.02 -18.64
CA ILE A 373 -27.33 21.06 -17.86
C ILE A 373 -28.07 19.73 -18.04
N GLY A 374 -28.48 19.10 -16.93
CA GLY A 374 -29.13 17.78 -16.93
C GLY A 374 -28.17 16.58 -16.94
N SER A 375 -26.85 16.81 -17.04
CA SER A 375 -25.84 15.75 -16.87
C SER A 375 -25.39 15.64 -15.41
N ARG A 376 -25.05 14.42 -14.98
CA ARG A 376 -24.45 14.08 -13.67
C ARG A 376 -23.08 13.46 -13.90
N ALA A 377 -22.04 14.01 -13.26
CA ALA A 377 -20.72 13.40 -13.23
C ALA A 377 -20.71 12.22 -12.26
N LEU A 378 -20.21 11.07 -12.71
CA LEU A 378 -19.90 9.91 -11.87
C LEU A 378 -18.41 9.58 -11.98
N VAL A 379 -17.80 9.28 -10.83
CA VAL A 379 -16.40 8.86 -10.74
C VAL A 379 -16.32 7.35 -10.79
N GLY A 380 -15.52 6.83 -11.71
CA GLY A 380 -15.17 5.42 -11.77
C GLY A 380 -14.34 5.04 -10.53
N CYS A 381 -14.76 3.97 -9.86
CA CYS A 381 -14.15 3.42 -8.66
C CYS A 381 -13.19 2.26 -9.01
N GLY A 382 -12.67 2.25 -10.24
CA GLY A 382 -11.70 1.31 -10.76
C GLY A 382 -12.27 -0.01 -11.26
N GLN A 383 -11.36 -0.90 -11.63
CA GLN A 383 -11.68 -2.21 -12.20
C GLN A 383 -11.79 -3.31 -11.13
N THR A 384 -12.35 -4.45 -11.53
CA THR A 384 -12.39 -5.67 -10.72
C THR A 384 -10.98 -6.15 -10.39
N MET A 385 -10.76 -6.55 -9.13
CA MET A 385 -9.45 -7.00 -8.63
C MET A 385 -9.10 -8.44 -9.04
N PRO A 386 -7.81 -8.82 -9.07
CA PRO A 386 -7.39 -10.21 -9.22
C PRO A 386 -8.09 -11.15 -8.22
N ASP A 387 -8.45 -12.35 -8.69
CA ASP A 387 -9.19 -13.38 -7.95
C ASP A 387 -10.54 -12.95 -7.35
N GLN A 388 -11.04 -11.76 -7.72
CA GLN A 388 -12.38 -11.28 -7.43
C GLN A 388 -13.21 -11.19 -8.72
N ARG A 389 -14.53 -11.20 -8.58
CA ARG A 389 -15.48 -11.01 -9.69
C ARG A 389 -16.62 -10.13 -9.25
N ILE A 390 -16.87 -9.06 -9.99
CA ILE A 390 -18.02 -8.16 -9.82
C ILE A 390 -19.04 -8.47 -10.92
N VAL A 391 -20.31 -8.57 -10.54
CA VAL A 391 -21.44 -8.70 -11.49
C VAL A 391 -22.55 -7.73 -11.07
N ILE A 392 -23.25 -7.18 -12.06
CA ILE A 392 -24.34 -6.22 -11.85
C ILE A 392 -25.66 -6.96 -12.05
N VAL A 393 -26.52 -6.94 -11.05
CA VAL A 393 -27.67 -7.85 -10.94
C VAL A 393 -28.94 -7.10 -10.59
N ASN A 394 -30.04 -7.36 -11.29
CA ASN A 394 -31.32 -6.80 -10.91
C ASN A 394 -31.73 -7.34 -9.52
N PRO A 395 -31.94 -6.48 -8.50
CA PRO A 395 -32.09 -6.93 -7.11
C PRO A 395 -33.39 -7.70 -6.85
N GLU A 396 -34.38 -7.58 -7.73
CA GLU A 396 -35.69 -8.26 -7.66
C GLU A 396 -35.66 -9.59 -8.42
N THR A 397 -35.32 -9.57 -9.72
CA THR A 397 -35.34 -10.76 -10.57
C THR A 397 -34.15 -11.69 -10.34
N ARG A 398 -33.03 -11.15 -9.81
CA ARG A 398 -31.73 -11.82 -9.61
C ARG A 398 -31.08 -12.32 -10.91
N VAL A 399 -31.43 -11.72 -12.03
CA VAL A 399 -30.79 -11.91 -13.34
C VAL A 399 -29.73 -10.81 -13.52
N ARG A 400 -28.64 -11.08 -14.25
CA ARG A 400 -27.65 -10.05 -14.62
C ARG A 400 -28.34 -8.91 -15.39
N CYS A 401 -27.99 -7.67 -15.07
CA CYS A 401 -28.45 -6.49 -15.81
C CYS A 401 -27.82 -6.44 -17.21
N ALA A 402 -28.51 -5.77 -18.14
CA ALA A 402 -27.93 -5.39 -19.42
C ALA A 402 -26.86 -4.29 -19.24
N GLY A 403 -26.01 -4.08 -20.26
CA GLY A 403 -24.91 -3.11 -20.19
C GLY A 403 -25.34 -1.64 -20.11
N ASP A 404 -26.62 -1.37 -20.34
CA ASP A 404 -27.27 -0.06 -20.24
C ASP A 404 -28.19 0.08 -19.00
N GLU A 405 -28.16 -0.88 -18.07
CA GLU A 405 -29.00 -0.92 -16.87
C GLU A 405 -28.20 -0.79 -15.54
N ILE A 406 -28.75 -0.04 -14.59
CA ILE A 406 -28.25 0.02 -13.21
C ILE A 406 -28.80 -1.17 -12.40
N GLY A 407 -27.90 -1.90 -11.73
CA GLY A 407 -28.27 -3.02 -10.86
C GLY A 407 -27.57 -2.97 -9.50
N GLU A 408 -27.84 -3.97 -8.67
CA GLU A 408 -27.11 -4.22 -7.43
C GLU A 408 -25.72 -4.78 -7.76
N ILE A 409 -24.70 -4.25 -7.09
CA ILE A 409 -23.33 -4.74 -7.18
C ILE A 409 -23.24 -6.05 -6.38
N TRP A 410 -22.89 -7.14 -7.05
CA TRP A 410 -22.66 -8.46 -6.44
C TRP A 410 -21.20 -8.85 -6.61
N VAL A 411 -20.57 -9.38 -5.56
CA VAL A 411 -19.11 -9.63 -5.51
C VAL A 411 -18.83 -11.07 -5.08
N SER A 412 -17.85 -11.74 -5.71
CA SER A 412 -17.33 -13.04 -5.25
C SER A 412 -15.80 -13.04 -5.29
N GLY A 413 -15.16 -13.85 -4.43
CA GLY A 413 -13.70 -14.00 -4.34
C GLY A 413 -13.22 -14.31 -2.92
N PRO A 414 -11.92 -14.62 -2.69
CA PRO A 414 -11.43 -15.03 -1.36
C PRO A 414 -11.47 -13.92 -0.28
N SER A 415 -11.57 -12.64 -0.67
CA SER A 415 -11.78 -11.54 0.29
C SER A 415 -13.18 -11.49 0.93
N ILE A 416 -14.15 -12.27 0.44
CA ILE A 416 -15.52 -12.22 0.97
C ILE A 416 -15.57 -12.85 2.36
N ALA A 417 -16.07 -12.10 3.34
CA ALA A 417 -16.14 -12.51 4.74
C ALA A 417 -17.03 -13.76 4.92
N GLN A 418 -16.82 -14.49 6.03
CA GLN A 418 -17.56 -15.74 6.30
C GLN A 418 -19.06 -15.52 6.58
N GLY A 419 -19.48 -14.29 6.91
CA GLY A 419 -20.86 -13.93 7.16
C GLY A 419 -21.03 -12.91 8.28
N TYR A 420 -22.25 -12.84 8.82
CA TYR A 420 -22.57 -12.11 10.04
C TYR A 420 -22.66 -13.07 11.23
N LEU A 421 -22.00 -12.72 12.33
CA LEU A 421 -22.05 -13.48 13.58
C LEU A 421 -23.50 -13.65 14.05
N ASN A 422 -23.84 -14.85 14.54
CA ASN A 422 -25.14 -15.21 15.11
C ASN A 422 -26.37 -14.93 14.22
N GLN A 423 -26.17 -14.70 12.92
CA GLN A 423 -27.22 -14.33 11.97
C GLN A 423 -27.18 -15.23 10.71
N PRO A 424 -27.48 -16.55 10.83
CA PRO A 424 -27.34 -17.50 9.73
C PRO A 424 -28.30 -17.21 8.55
N GLU A 425 -29.54 -16.78 8.82
CA GLU A 425 -30.51 -16.46 7.76
C GLU A 425 -30.09 -15.24 6.94
N GLU A 426 -29.68 -14.16 7.61
CA GLU A 426 -29.14 -12.97 6.94
C GLU A 426 -27.83 -13.29 6.21
N THR A 427 -26.97 -14.15 6.77
CA THR A 427 -25.74 -14.61 6.13
C THR A 427 -26.05 -15.35 4.83
N ALA A 428 -26.96 -16.34 4.86
CA ALA A 428 -27.39 -17.04 3.66
C ALA A 428 -28.03 -16.10 2.61
N ARG A 429 -28.82 -15.11 3.07
CA ARG A 429 -29.47 -14.13 2.19
C ARG A 429 -28.50 -13.14 1.54
N VAL A 430 -27.41 -12.78 2.21
CA VAL A 430 -26.46 -11.73 1.80
C VAL A 430 -25.20 -12.29 1.15
N PHE A 431 -24.61 -13.36 1.69
CA PHE A 431 -23.36 -13.97 1.21
C PHE A 431 -23.58 -15.21 0.33
N GLY A 432 -24.77 -15.82 0.38
CA GLY A 432 -25.12 -17.03 -0.37
C GLY A 432 -25.94 -16.76 -1.65
N ALA A 433 -25.87 -15.56 -2.22
CA ALA A 433 -26.72 -15.22 -3.36
C ALA A 433 -26.24 -15.89 -4.66
N HIS A 434 -27.20 -16.35 -5.46
CA HIS A 434 -26.97 -16.98 -6.75
C HIS A 434 -27.86 -16.33 -7.80
N LEU A 435 -27.38 -16.25 -9.04
CA LEU A 435 -28.14 -15.77 -10.19
C LEU A 435 -29.30 -16.73 -10.50
N SER A 436 -30.50 -16.19 -10.75
CA SER A 436 -31.73 -17.00 -10.87
C SER A 436 -31.85 -17.74 -12.21
N ASP A 437 -31.17 -17.27 -13.25
CA ASP A 437 -31.17 -17.79 -14.62
C ASP A 437 -30.06 -18.84 -14.86
N THR A 438 -28.87 -18.59 -14.32
CA THR A 438 -27.68 -19.44 -14.52
C THR A 438 -27.35 -20.35 -13.33
N GLY A 439 -27.84 -20.03 -12.13
CA GLY A 439 -27.44 -20.70 -10.89
C GLY A 439 -26.01 -20.38 -10.43
N GLU A 440 -25.33 -19.41 -11.06
CA GLU A 440 -23.95 -19.02 -10.69
C GLU A 440 -23.90 -18.33 -9.33
N GLY A 441 -22.91 -18.70 -8.51
CA GLY A 441 -22.65 -18.14 -7.19
C GLY A 441 -21.68 -19.01 -6.39
N PRO A 442 -21.55 -18.79 -5.06
CA PRO A 442 -22.21 -17.73 -4.28
C PRO A 442 -21.59 -16.33 -4.52
N PHE A 443 -22.41 -15.31 -4.33
CA PHE A 443 -22.03 -13.90 -4.34
C PHE A 443 -22.49 -13.18 -3.06
N LEU A 444 -21.68 -12.22 -2.62
CA LEU A 444 -22.06 -11.16 -1.68
C LEU A 444 -22.95 -10.12 -2.38
N ARG A 445 -24.14 -9.88 -1.83
CA ARG A 445 -25.02 -8.76 -2.16
C ARG A 445 -24.62 -7.53 -1.35
N THR A 446 -24.03 -6.52 -1.97
CA THR A 446 -23.55 -5.33 -1.22
C THR A 446 -24.69 -4.41 -0.77
N GLY A 447 -25.85 -4.49 -1.44
CA GLY A 447 -26.96 -3.54 -1.30
C GLY A 447 -26.73 -2.18 -1.96
N ASP A 448 -25.58 -2.01 -2.63
CA ASP A 448 -25.22 -0.79 -3.35
C ASP A 448 -25.58 -0.94 -4.83
N LEU A 449 -26.00 0.16 -5.46
CA LEU A 449 -26.40 0.23 -6.87
C LEU A 449 -25.26 0.80 -7.71
N GLY A 450 -25.02 0.20 -8.87
CA GLY A 450 -23.98 0.63 -9.79
C GLY A 450 -24.03 -0.10 -11.12
N PHE A 451 -22.99 0.10 -11.93
CA PHE A 451 -22.84 -0.51 -13.24
C PHE A 451 -21.37 -0.58 -13.67
N LEU A 452 -21.08 -1.37 -14.70
CA LEU A 452 -19.74 -1.54 -15.29
C LEU A 452 -19.74 -1.02 -16.73
N ILE A 453 -18.77 -0.18 -17.10
CA ILE A 453 -18.48 0.22 -18.49
C ILE A 453 -16.98 0.12 -18.70
N ASP A 454 -16.53 -0.63 -19.72
CA ASP A 454 -15.10 -0.88 -19.98
C ASP A 454 -14.37 -1.48 -18.74
N ASP A 455 -15.04 -2.39 -18.04
CA ASP A 455 -14.68 -2.98 -16.73
C ASP A 455 -14.51 -1.99 -15.55
N GLU A 456 -14.74 -0.69 -15.76
CA GLU A 456 -14.74 0.36 -14.72
C GLU A 456 -16.06 0.38 -13.95
N LEU A 457 -16.01 0.29 -12.61
CA LEU A 457 -17.18 0.30 -11.73
C LEU A 457 -17.64 1.72 -11.41
N PHE A 458 -18.87 2.06 -11.76
CA PHE A 458 -19.52 3.31 -11.34
C PHE A 458 -20.57 3.02 -10.26
N VAL A 459 -20.40 3.61 -9.07
CA VAL A 459 -21.36 3.49 -7.97
C VAL A 459 -22.40 4.60 -8.08
N ALA A 460 -23.66 4.23 -8.33
CA ALA A 460 -24.78 5.17 -8.52
C ALA A 460 -25.50 5.54 -7.21
N GLY A 461 -25.59 4.58 -6.26
CA GLY A 461 -26.25 4.81 -4.98
C GLY A 461 -26.44 3.54 -4.14
N ARG A 462 -27.53 3.47 -3.37
CA ARG A 462 -27.79 2.36 -2.42
C ARG A 462 -29.27 2.04 -2.33
N ILE A 463 -29.62 0.75 -2.42
CA ILE A 463 -31.02 0.27 -2.50
C ILE A 463 -31.87 0.79 -1.34
N LYS A 464 -31.36 0.70 -0.10
CA LYS A 464 -32.12 1.03 1.12
C LYS A 464 -32.25 2.53 1.40
N ASP A 465 -31.48 3.35 0.71
CA ASP A 465 -31.53 4.81 0.85
C ASP A 465 -32.38 5.45 -0.27
N LEU A 466 -32.65 4.73 -1.36
CA LEU A 466 -33.38 5.22 -2.53
C LEU A 466 -34.78 5.75 -2.18
N ILE A 467 -35.10 6.95 -2.67
CA ILE A 467 -36.39 7.61 -2.51
C ILE A 467 -37.21 7.35 -3.77
N ILE A 468 -38.40 6.75 -3.66
CA ILE A 468 -39.18 6.33 -4.84
C ILE A 468 -40.48 7.14 -4.91
N ILE A 469 -40.44 8.23 -5.69
CA ILE A 469 -41.57 9.16 -5.80
C ILE A 469 -42.14 9.08 -7.22
N HIS A 470 -43.44 8.77 -7.31
CA HIS A 470 -44.17 8.60 -8.57
C HIS A 470 -43.55 7.58 -9.55
N GLY A 471 -42.86 6.57 -9.04
CA GLY A 471 -42.22 5.52 -9.85
C GLY A 471 -40.86 5.89 -10.44
N LYS A 472 -40.32 7.07 -10.10
CA LYS A 472 -38.92 7.45 -10.38
C LYS A 472 -38.04 7.24 -9.16
N ASN A 473 -36.79 6.87 -9.40
CA ASN A 473 -35.79 6.62 -8.36
C ASN A 473 -34.93 7.86 -8.13
N TYR A 474 -34.91 8.34 -6.89
CA TYR A 474 -34.13 9.51 -6.49
C TYR A 474 -33.11 9.14 -5.43
N TYR A 475 -31.86 9.53 -5.67
CA TYR A 475 -30.75 9.28 -4.76
C TYR A 475 -30.64 10.40 -3.72
N PRO A 476 -30.77 10.13 -2.41
CA PRO A 476 -30.79 11.17 -1.39
C PRO A 476 -29.56 12.06 -1.39
N GLN A 477 -28.37 11.49 -1.63
CA GLN A 477 -27.11 12.23 -1.68
C GLN A 477 -27.07 13.35 -2.73
N ASP A 478 -27.86 13.21 -3.81
CA ASP A 478 -27.92 14.23 -4.86
C ASP A 478 -28.87 15.36 -4.42
N ILE A 479 -30.03 15.01 -3.85
CA ILE A 479 -30.97 15.98 -3.25
C ILE A 479 -30.29 16.76 -2.11
N GLU A 480 -29.52 16.08 -1.25
CA GLU A 480 -28.74 16.67 -0.16
C GLU A 480 -27.66 17.62 -0.68
N HIS A 481 -27.00 17.25 -1.79
CA HIS A 481 -25.97 18.09 -2.40
C HIS A 481 -26.56 19.38 -3.00
N THR A 482 -27.64 19.26 -3.79
CA THR A 482 -28.39 20.40 -4.31
C THR A 482 -28.89 21.27 -3.17
N ALA A 483 -29.61 20.70 -2.21
CA ALA A 483 -30.20 21.43 -1.09
C ALA A 483 -29.14 22.21 -0.31
N GLY A 484 -28.00 21.59 0.01
CA GLY A 484 -26.90 22.23 0.73
C GLY A 484 -26.21 23.39 0.01
N ARG A 485 -26.49 23.62 -1.28
CA ARG A 485 -25.85 24.66 -2.11
C ARG A 485 -26.81 25.77 -2.56
N CYS A 486 -28.11 25.62 -2.30
CA CYS A 486 -29.16 26.55 -2.74
C CYS A 486 -29.08 27.97 -2.18
N HIS A 487 -28.42 28.16 -1.04
CA HIS A 487 -28.35 29.44 -0.36
C HIS A 487 -27.02 29.56 0.40
N PRO A 488 -26.34 30.73 0.42
CA PRO A 488 -25.05 30.91 1.11
C PRO A 488 -25.06 30.69 2.64
N LYS A 489 -26.22 30.41 3.23
CA LYS A 489 -26.43 30.09 4.66
C LYS A 489 -26.72 28.62 4.91
N LEU A 490 -26.65 27.78 3.89
CA LEU A 490 -26.75 26.33 4.04
C LEU A 490 -25.35 25.74 4.12
N VAL A 491 -25.23 24.70 4.92
CA VAL A 491 -23.97 23.98 5.13
C VAL A 491 -23.89 22.85 4.08
N PRO A 492 -22.92 22.87 3.15
CA PRO A 492 -22.74 21.79 2.18
C PRO A 492 -22.50 20.45 2.86
N ASP A 493 -23.00 19.37 2.26
CA ASP A 493 -22.82 17.98 2.73
C ASP A 493 -23.21 17.75 4.22
N ALA A 494 -24.12 18.60 4.72
CA ALA A 494 -24.78 18.53 6.01
C ALA A 494 -26.30 18.62 5.84
N GLY A 495 -26.81 17.80 4.92
CA GLY A 495 -28.23 17.53 4.71
C GLY A 495 -28.57 16.07 4.98
N ALA A 496 -29.85 15.78 5.18
CA ALA A 496 -30.43 14.45 5.13
C ALA A 496 -31.77 14.50 4.38
N ALA A 497 -31.82 13.88 3.20
CA ALA A 497 -33.05 13.69 2.43
C ALA A 497 -33.60 12.28 2.69
N PHE A 498 -34.92 12.16 2.82
CA PHE A 498 -35.59 10.87 3.00
C PHE A 498 -37.08 10.95 2.65
N ALA A 499 -37.64 9.82 2.24
CA ALA A 499 -39.08 9.67 2.07
C ALA A 499 -39.80 9.43 3.42
N ILE A 500 -40.99 10.03 3.55
CA ILE A 500 -42.03 9.63 4.50
C ILE A 500 -43.29 9.25 3.72
N GLU A 501 -44.09 8.35 4.28
CA GLU A 501 -45.37 7.95 3.69
C GLU A 501 -46.49 8.81 4.28
N ILE A 502 -47.28 9.47 3.43
CA ILE A 502 -48.48 10.22 3.82
C ILE A 502 -49.64 9.75 2.93
N GLY A 503 -50.63 9.08 3.54
CA GLY A 503 -51.82 8.59 2.82
C GLY A 503 -51.53 7.55 1.74
N GLY A 504 -50.51 6.70 1.93
CA GLY A 504 -50.10 5.68 0.94
C GLY A 504 -49.20 6.20 -0.18
N VAL A 505 -48.68 7.43 -0.07
CA VAL A 505 -47.80 8.05 -1.07
C VAL A 505 -46.49 8.48 -0.42
N GLU A 506 -45.35 8.14 -1.02
CA GLU A 506 -44.04 8.65 -0.60
C GLU A 506 -43.91 10.15 -0.88
N ARG A 507 -43.35 10.88 0.09
CA ARG A 507 -43.21 12.33 0.10
C ARG A 507 -41.82 12.72 0.60
N LEU A 508 -41.15 13.63 -0.11
CA LEU A 508 -39.78 14.04 0.19
C LEU A 508 -39.71 14.98 1.41
N VAL A 509 -38.89 14.62 2.40
CA VAL A 509 -38.46 15.50 3.49
C VAL A 509 -36.97 15.81 3.34
N ILE A 510 -36.61 17.08 3.55
CA ILE A 510 -35.22 17.55 3.61
C ILE A 510 -34.95 18.14 4.98
N VAL A 511 -33.97 17.60 5.70
CA VAL A 511 -33.41 18.19 6.91
C VAL A 511 -32.04 18.77 6.55
N GLN A 512 -31.83 20.08 6.74
CA GLN A 512 -30.60 20.76 6.31
C GLN A 512 -30.01 21.62 7.44
N GLU A 513 -28.70 21.55 7.64
CA GLU A 513 -28.01 22.43 8.57
C GLU A 513 -27.85 23.85 8.02
N VAL A 514 -28.12 24.84 8.88
CA VAL A 514 -27.93 26.27 8.60
C VAL A 514 -26.73 26.86 9.34
N ASP A 515 -26.04 27.78 8.67
CA ASP A 515 -24.95 28.61 9.20
C ASP A 515 -25.47 29.64 10.23
N ARG A 516 -24.58 30.08 11.14
CA ARG A 516 -24.89 30.85 12.34
C ARG A 516 -24.94 32.36 12.07
N GLY A 517 -26.09 32.87 11.60
CA GLY A 517 -26.43 34.29 11.61
C GLY A 517 -27.58 34.62 12.58
N ARG A 518 -27.72 35.88 13.00
CA ARG A 518 -28.95 36.36 13.69
C ARG A 518 -30.11 36.58 12.71
N ASP A 519 -29.83 36.89 11.45
CA ASP A 519 -30.81 37.00 10.34
C ASP A 519 -30.83 35.73 9.46
N VAL A 520 -31.16 34.58 10.04
CA VAL A 520 -31.49 33.38 9.23
C VAL A 520 -32.94 33.51 8.77
N ASP A 521 -33.15 34.15 7.60
CA ASP A 521 -34.44 34.15 6.91
C ASP A 521 -34.76 32.73 6.41
N GLY A 522 -35.41 31.96 7.30
CA GLY A 522 -35.84 30.60 7.01
C GLY A 522 -36.76 30.51 5.80
N ALA A 523 -37.59 31.53 5.53
CA ALA A 523 -38.49 31.54 4.40
C ALA A 523 -37.73 31.67 3.07
N SER A 524 -36.77 32.61 2.98
CA SER A 524 -35.87 32.71 1.82
C SER A 524 -35.08 31.42 1.59
N ILE A 525 -34.51 30.84 2.64
CA ILE A 525 -33.71 29.62 2.56
C ILE A 525 -34.55 28.42 2.11
N MET A 526 -35.74 28.21 2.70
CA MET A 526 -36.66 27.15 2.29
C MET A 526 -37.17 27.37 0.87
N GLN A 527 -37.44 28.62 0.47
CA GLN A 527 -37.83 28.93 -0.90
C GLN A 527 -36.70 28.63 -1.89
N ALA A 528 -35.44 28.91 -1.53
CA ALA A 528 -34.28 28.56 -2.33
C ALA A 528 -34.15 27.03 -2.50
N ILE A 529 -34.21 26.27 -1.40
CA ILE A 529 -34.19 24.78 -1.44
C ILE A 529 -35.33 24.26 -2.32
N ARG A 530 -36.57 24.74 -2.14
CA ARG A 530 -37.72 24.33 -2.98
C ARG A 530 -37.48 24.63 -4.45
N ARG A 531 -36.92 25.80 -4.79
CA ARG A 531 -36.63 26.17 -6.18
C ARG A 531 -35.56 25.28 -6.81
N CYS A 532 -34.42 25.05 -6.15
CA CYS A 532 -33.40 24.17 -6.73
C CYS A 532 -33.90 22.74 -6.87
N VAL A 533 -34.52 22.18 -5.82
CA VAL A 533 -34.93 20.77 -5.83
C VAL A 533 -36.03 20.53 -6.86
N ALA A 534 -36.92 21.50 -7.08
CA ALA A 534 -37.88 21.45 -8.18
C ALA A 534 -37.24 21.67 -9.57
N ALA A 535 -36.20 22.49 -9.68
CA ALA A 535 -35.53 22.78 -10.96
C ALA A 535 -34.57 21.66 -11.40
N GLU A 536 -33.87 21.03 -10.47
CA GLU A 536 -32.80 20.07 -10.70
C GLU A 536 -33.29 18.61 -10.61
N HIS A 537 -34.15 18.30 -9.63
CA HIS A 537 -34.69 16.94 -9.40
C HIS A 537 -36.15 16.77 -9.82
N GLN A 538 -36.80 17.84 -10.30
CA GLN A 538 -38.24 17.84 -10.66
C GLN A 538 -39.16 17.42 -9.49
N LEU A 539 -38.67 17.51 -8.25
CA LEU A 539 -39.36 17.03 -7.05
C LEU A 539 -40.07 18.15 -6.29
N VAL A 540 -41.27 17.84 -5.79
CA VAL A 540 -41.97 18.66 -4.80
C VAL A 540 -41.57 18.19 -3.40
N VAL A 541 -40.87 19.07 -2.67
CA VAL A 541 -40.54 18.84 -1.26
C VAL A 541 -41.81 18.99 -0.40
N GLU A 542 -42.09 17.99 0.43
CA GLU A 542 -43.23 17.98 1.36
C GLU A 542 -42.92 18.71 2.67
N ALA A 543 -41.71 18.56 3.19
CA ALA A 543 -41.26 19.32 4.35
C ALA A 543 -39.78 19.67 4.29
N ILE A 544 -39.44 20.88 4.73
CA ILE A 544 -38.07 21.32 4.94
C ILE A 544 -37.90 21.65 6.41
N VAL A 545 -36.86 21.10 7.03
CA VAL A 545 -36.48 21.41 8.41
C VAL A 545 -35.06 21.95 8.41
N LEU A 546 -34.93 23.26 8.62
CA LEU A 546 -33.64 23.88 8.89
C LEU A 546 -33.29 23.59 10.34
N VAL A 547 -32.15 22.95 10.58
CA VAL A 547 -31.70 22.54 11.92
C VAL A 547 -30.38 23.21 12.29
N LYS A 548 -30.11 23.30 13.59
CA LYS A 548 -28.88 23.91 14.11
C LYS A 548 -27.65 23.19 13.53
N LEU A 549 -26.62 23.95 13.19
CA LEU A 549 -25.29 23.45 12.80
C LEU A 549 -24.81 22.31 13.71
N ARG A 550 -24.35 21.19 13.11
CA ARG A 550 -23.91 19.93 13.74
C ARG A 550 -24.98 19.19 14.56
N SER A 551 -26.23 19.19 14.13
CA SER A 551 -27.32 18.43 14.77
C SER A 551 -27.87 17.25 13.95
N ILE A 552 -27.50 17.13 12.66
CA ILE A 552 -27.84 15.95 11.85
C ILE A 552 -27.01 14.73 12.32
N PRO A 553 -27.66 13.58 12.61
CA PRO A 553 -26.96 12.34 12.91
C PRO A 553 -25.94 11.93 11.84
N LYS A 554 -24.68 11.75 12.24
CA LYS A 554 -23.58 11.25 11.41
C LYS A 554 -22.88 10.06 12.09
N THR A 555 -22.27 9.18 11.31
CA THR A 555 -21.42 8.08 11.79
C THR A 555 -20.07 8.59 12.31
N SER A 556 -19.31 7.75 13.01
CA SER A 556 -17.92 8.05 13.41
C SER A 556 -16.98 8.32 12.24
N SER A 557 -17.33 7.90 11.02
CA SER A 557 -16.59 8.19 9.78
C SER A 557 -17.17 9.39 8.99
N GLY A 558 -18.08 10.19 9.57
CA GLY A 558 -18.65 11.39 8.95
C GLY A 558 -19.92 11.19 8.10
N LYS A 559 -20.26 9.95 7.70
CA LYS A 559 -21.43 9.66 6.83
C LYS A 559 -22.77 10.02 7.48
N VAL A 560 -23.70 10.62 6.73
CA VAL A 560 -25.06 10.96 7.19
C VAL A 560 -25.87 9.71 7.52
N GLN A 561 -26.53 9.69 8.70
CA GLN A 561 -27.41 8.60 9.12
C GLN A 561 -28.88 8.92 8.79
N ARG A 562 -29.26 8.83 7.51
CA ARG A 562 -30.60 9.21 6.99
C ARG A 562 -31.75 8.57 7.77
N PHE A 563 -31.64 7.29 8.13
CA PHE A 563 -32.63 6.61 8.96
C PHE A 563 -32.80 7.24 10.35
N ALA A 564 -31.70 7.61 11.01
CA ALA A 564 -31.76 8.27 12.30
C ALA A 564 -32.33 9.70 12.20
N SER A 565 -32.00 10.44 11.12
CA SER A 565 -32.63 11.73 10.81
C SER A 565 -34.14 11.59 10.60
N ARG A 566 -34.59 10.54 9.89
CA ARG A 566 -36.01 10.24 9.66
C ARG A 566 -36.75 9.87 10.94
N GLN A 567 -36.12 9.10 11.84
CA GLN A 567 -36.73 8.78 13.14
C GLN A 567 -36.85 10.05 14.00
N LYS A 568 -35.77 10.84 14.13
CA LYS A 568 -35.84 12.12 14.86
C LYS A 568 -36.89 13.07 14.30
N TYR A 569 -37.09 13.11 12.98
CA TYR A 569 -38.16 13.87 12.34
C TYR A 569 -39.55 13.38 12.78
N ARG A 570 -39.79 12.06 12.76
CA ARG A 570 -41.06 11.45 13.19
C ARG A 570 -41.35 11.64 14.68
N GLU A 571 -40.30 11.60 15.52
CA GLU A 571 -40.36 11.82 16.97
C GLU A 571 -40.48 13.30 17.36
N GLY A 572 -40.27 14.25 16.43
CA GLY A 572 -40.19 15.68 16.72
C GLY A 572 -38.92 16.08 17.49
N SER A 573 -37.89 15.25 17.53
CA SER A 573 -36.67 15.40 18.34
C SER A 573 -35.49 16.08 17.60
N LEU A 574 -35.76 16.72 16.47
CA LEU A 574 -34.77 17.52 15.72
C LEU A 574 -34.50 18.88 16.38
N SER A 575 -33.27 19.38 16.26
CA SER A 575 -32.88 20.72 16.75
C SER A 575 -33.29 21.82 15.75
N VAL A 576 -34.60 22.00 15.58
CA VAL A 576 -35.19 22.92 14.59
C VAL A 576 -34.78 24.37 14.84
N VAL A 577 -34.41 25.06 13.76
CA VAL A 577 -34.25 26.52 13.66
C VAL A 577 -35.48 27.12 12.98
N ALA A 578 -35.92 26.51 11.88
CA ALA A 578 -37.18 26.81 11.23
C ALA A 578 -37.67 25.56 10.46
N SER A 579 -38.99 25.42 10.29
CA SER A 579 -39.58 24.34 9.48
C SER A 579 -40.71 24.87 8.60
N TRP A 580 -40.92 24.22 7.46
CA TRP A 580 -42.05 24.44 6.56
C TRP A 580 -42.60 23.11 6.07
N LYS A 581 -43.93 23.00 5.94
CA LYS A 581 -44.62 21.87 5.31
C LYS A 581 -45.51 22.30 4.14
N SER A 582 -45.76 21.37 3.24
CA SER A 582 -46.68 21.52 2.12
C SER A 582 -48.06 21.99 2.59
N GLY A 583 -48.58 23.05 1.96
CA GLY A 583 -49.83 23.70 2.37
C GLY A 583 -49.67 24.88 3.36
N GLU A 584 -48.52 25.03 4.02
CA GLU A 584 -48.23 26.20 4.86
C GLU A 584 -47.71 27.37 3.99
N PRO A 585 -48.11 28.63 4.27
CA PRO A 585 -47.49 29.79 3.64
C PRO A 585 -46.03 29.97 4.10
N LEU A 586 -45.14 30.32 3.18
CA LEU A 586 -43.77 30.75 3.50
C LEU A 586 -43.82 32.18 4.08
N ASN A 587 -44.17 32.29 5.36
CA ASN A 587 -44.24 33.58 6.05
C ASN A 587 -42.83 34.15 6.26
N ALA A 588 -42.63 35.41 5.84
CA ALA A 588 -41.41 36.15 6.11
C ALA A 588 -41.41 36.73 7.54
N ALA A 589 -40.22 36.76 8.15
CA ALA A 589 -39.93 37.20 9.52
C ALA A 589 -40.50 36.32 10.65
N GLY A 590 -39.72 36.18 11.72
CA GLY A 590 -40.02 35.32 12.86
C GLY A 590 -40.78 36.03 14.00
N ALA A 591 -40.81 35.32 15.12
CA ALA A 591 -41.46 35.64 16.40
C ALA A 591 -42.98 35.41 16.48
N GLU A 592 -43.36 34.30 17.12
CA GLU A 592 -44.29 34.39 18.26
C GLU A 592 -44.10 33.18 19.21
N ALA A 593 -43.60 33.44 20.43
CA ALA A 593 -43.89 32.69 21.67
C ALA A 593 -43.12 33.25 22.90
N ALA A 594 -43.29 34.53 23.21
CA ALA A 594 -43.03 35.05 24.56
C ALA A 594 -43.80 36.37 24.77
N LEU A 595 -44.76 36.36 25.69
CA LEU A 595 -45.43 37.58 26.16
C LEU A 595 -44.49 38.32 27.13
N ASP A 596 -44.27 39.61 26.96
CA ASP A 596 -44.41 40.52 28.11
C ASP A 596 -44.76 41.97 27.73
N ARG A 597 -45.16 42.73 28.75
CA ARG A 597 -45.77 44.05 28.70
C ARG A 597 -44.72 45.16 28.79
N ASN A 598 -44.62 45.98 27.75
CA ASN A 598 -44.65 47.45 27.82
C ASN A 598 -44.26 48.02 26.45
N GLY A 599 -45.24 48.59 25.74
CA GLY A 599 -44.99 49.18 24.44
C GLY A 599 -44.36 50.56 24.53
N GLN A 600 -43.34 50.82 23.71
CA GLN A 600 -43.09 52.14 23.11
C GLN A 600 -42.29 52.00 21.81
N SER A 601 -42.42 53.02 20.95
CA SER A 601 -42.05 53.02 19.53
C SER A 601 -40.92 53.99 19.25
N THR A 602 -40.09 53.72 18.23
CA THR A 602 -39.72 54.74 17.22
C THR A 602 -39.26 54.12 15.89
N THR A 603 -39.55 54.83 14.80
CA THR A 603 -39.27 54.48 13.39
C THR A 603 -38.01 55.16 12.82
N PRO A 604 -37.50 54.75 11.63
CA PRO A 604 -36.11 54.98 11.21
C PRO A 604 -35.92 56.16 10.23
N VAL A 605 -34.64 56.45 9.90
CA VAL A 605 -34.24 57.27 8.74
C VAL A 605 -33.07 56.61 8.00
N SER A 606 -33.07 56.70 6.68
CA SER A 606 -32.03 56.29 5.71
C SER A 606 -32.15 57.23 4.49
N PRO A 607 -31.35 57.06 3.42
CA PRO A 607 -29.90 56.85 3.28
C PRO A 607 -29.28 57.99 2.42
N HIS A 608 -28.02 57.86 1.95
CA HIS A 608 -27.70 58.25 0.55
C HIS A 608 -26.41 57.66 -0.04
N ASN A 609 -26.53 57.37 -1.34
CA ASN A 609 -25.60 56.77 -2.30
C ASN A 609 -24.35 57.61 -2.65
N GLY A 610 -23.41 57.00 -3.37
CA GLY A 610 -22.43 57.72 -4.20
C GLY A 610 -21.37 56.86 -4.89
N GLU A 611 -21.68 56.29 -6.07
CA GLU A 611 -20.68 55.70 -6.99
C GLU A 611 -20.02 56.76 -7.88
N VAL A 612 -18.75 56.58 -8.29
CA VAL A 612 -18.13 57.27 -9.45
C VAL A 612 -17.09 56.38 -10.17
N VAL A 613 -16.94 56.59 -11.48
CA VAL A 613 -16.14 55.85 -12.49
C VAL A 613 -15.14 56.84 -13.18
N ALA A 614 -14.07 56.52 -13.93
CA ALA A 614 -13.63 55.29 -14.61
C ALA A 614 -12.12 55.31 -15.04
N THR A 615 -11.63 54.15 -15.49
CA THR A 615 -10.66 53.92 -16.60
C THR A 615 -9.23 54.53 -16.66
N VAL A 616 -8.24 53.62 -16.65
CA VAL A 616 -7.21 53.35 -17.69
C VAL A 616 -6.23 54.45 -18.16
N ALA A 617 -4.92 54.19 -17.99
CA ALA A 617 -3.88 54.40 -19.01
C ALA A 617 -2.61 53.54 -18.71
N LEU A 618 -1.86 53.14 -19.76
CA LEU A 618 -0.66 52.30 -19.72
C LEU A 618 0.64 53.12 -19.89
N SER A 619 1.74 52.69 -19.26
CA SER A 619 3.09 52.98 -19.75
C SER A 619 4.08 51.86 -19.43
N GLN A 620 5.05 51.65 -20.32
CA GLN A 620 6.23 50.77 -20.19
C GLN A 620 7.20 51.37 -19.14
N GLY A 621 8.15 50.67 -18.52
CA GLY A 621 8.58 49.27 -18.57
C GLY A 621 10.11 49.21 -18.33
N GLU A 622 10.61 48.34 -17.44
CA GLU A 622 11.98 47.78 -17.36
C GLU A 622 12.19 47.03 -16.02
N ALA A 623 13.20 46.16 -15.95
CA ALA A 623 13.40 45.22 -14.84
C ALA A 623 14.61 45.58 -13.96
N THR A 624 14.52 45.31 -12.65
CA THR A 624 15.58 44.72 -11.78
C THR A 624 15.20 44.82 -10.29
N GLY A 625 15.77 43.96 -9.45
CA GLY A 625 15.83 44.17 -7.99
C GLY A 625 14.88 43.32 -7.16
N ALA A 626 15.34 42.16 -6.68
CA ALA A 626 14.67 41.42 -5.63
C ALA A 626 14.92 42.09 -4.26
N GLN A 627 13.86 42.32 -3.48
CA GLN A 627 13.94 42.58 -2.04
C GLN A 627 12.92 41.71 -1.30
N HIS A 628 13.37 41.07 -0.22
CA HIS A 628 12.52 40.26 0.64
C HIS A 628 11.53 41.17 1.40
N ALA A 629 10.23 40.94 1.25
CA ALA A 629 9.23 41.50 2.14
C ALA A 629 9.20 40.71 3.45
N ALA A 630 9.36 41.39 4.58
CA ALA A 630 9.45 40.76 5.90
C ALA A 630 8.10 40.17 6.35
N VAL A 631 8.17 39.05 7.09
CA VAL A 631 7.02 38.49 7.81
C VAL A 631 6.59 39.47 8.90
N ALA A 632 5.32 39.89 8.89
CA ALA A 632 4.77 40.75 9.93
C ALA A 632 4.55 39.96 11.22
N HIS A 633 5.42 40.15 12.22
CA HIS A 633 5.19 39.64 13.57
C HIS A 633 3.96 40.33 14.20
N ARG A 634 3.04 39.52 14.74
CA ARG A 634 1.93 39.99 15.57
C ARG A 634 2.43 40.18 17.02
N PRO A 635 2.07 41.27 17.73
CA PRO A 635 2.42 41.43 19.14
C PRO A 635 1.74 40.37 20.02
N LEU A 636 2.42 39.97 21.10
CA LEU A 636 1.85 39.10 22.14
C LEU A 636 0.73 39.85 22.91
N PRO A 637 -0.30 39.16 23.40
CA PRO A 637 -1.31 39.77 24.26
C PRO A 637 -0.72 40.14 25.63
N GLU A 638 -1.08 41.32 26.14
CA GLU A 638 -0.69 41.82 27.47
C GLU A 638 -1.88 41.71 28.44
N GLY A 639 -1.65 41.17 29.64
CA GLY A 639 -2.69 40.99 30.67
C GLY A 639 -2.35 39.88 31.68
N THR A 640 -3.25 39.62 32.61
CA THR A 640 -3.22 38.40 33.45
C THR A 640 -3.67 37.18 32.64
N VAL A 641 -3.50 35.97 33.19
CA VAL A 641 -4.01 34.74 32.56
C VAL A 641 -5.53 34.81 32.37
N GLU A 642 -6.27 35.36 33.34
CA GLU A 642 -7.70 35.64 33.21
C GLU A 642 -8.00 36.59 32.05
N ASP A 643 -7.31 37.73 31.95
CA ASP A 643 -7.50 38.68 30.84
C ASP A 643 -7.25 38.02 29.47
N ILE A 644 -6.19 37.21 29.36
CA ILE A 644 -5.79 36.53 28.12
C ILE A 644 -6.81 35.46 27.75
N VAL A 645 -7.25 34.61 28.69
CA VAL A 645 -8.28 33.59 28.43
C VAL A 645 -9.61 34.23 28.07
N LEU A 646 -10.08 35.23 28.82
CA LEU A 646 -11.34 35.92 28.54
C LEU A 646 -11.29 36.70 27.21
N ALA A 647 -10.16 37.33 26.89
CA ALA A 647 -9.96 37.97 25.59
C ALA A 647 -10.00 36.96 24.44
N GLU A 648 -9.41 35.78 24.62
CA GLU A 648 -9.33 34.77 23.56
C GLU A 648 -10.66 34.02 23.36
N VAL A 649 -11.39 33.73 24.44
CA VAL A 649 -12.79 33.26 24.39
C VAL A 649 -13.70 34.29 23.71
N ARG A 650 -13.52 35.60 23.98
CA ARG A 650 -14.23 36.67 23.25
C ARG A 650 -13.82 36.74 21.78
N ARG A 651 -12.52 36.62 21.47
CA ARG A 651 -11.97 36.72 20.10
C ARG A 651 -12.52 35.61 19.20
N ILE A 652 -12.60 34.39 19.72
CA ILE A 652 -13.04 33.21 18.96
C ILE A 652 -14.56 33.03 19.03
N GLY A 653 -15.20 33.47 20.11
CA GLY A 653 -16.66 33.50 20.24
C GLY A 653 -17.36 34.59 19.42
N GLY A 654 -16.71 35.75 19.26
CA GLY A 654 -17.26 36.92 18.56
C GLY A 654 -18.50 37.51 19.26
N GLU A 655 -19.38 38.15 18.49
CA GLU A 655 -20.61 38.81 18.97
C GLU A 655 -21.63 37.91 19.70
N LYS A 656 -21.35 36.59 19.78
CA LYS A 656 -22.14 35.61 20.53
C LYS A 656 -21.94 35.71 22.04
N VAL A 657 -20.85 36.33 22.49
CA VAL A 657 -20.41 36.35 23.90
C VAL A 657 -20.56 37.76 24.48
N THR A 658 -21.79 38.12 24.86
CA THR A 658 -22.15 39.49 25.31
C THR A 658 -21.84 39.77 26.78
N GLN A 659 -21.77 38.74 27.61
CA GLN A 659 -21.27 38.77 28.98
C GLN A 659 -20.45 37.50 29.22
N LEU A 660 -19.42 37.60 30.07
CA LEU A 660 -18.46 36.54 30.29
C LEU A 660 -17.93 36.70 31.73
N GLU A 661 -18.37 35.82 32.61
CA GLU A 661 -17.90 35.67 33.99
C GLU A 661 -17.07 34.38 34.11
N LEU A 662 -16.31 34.22 35.20
CA LEU A 662 -15.42 33.07 35.40
C LEU A 662 -16.16 31.71 35.32
N ASP A 663 -17.38 31.63 35.84
CA ASP A 663 -18.17 30.40 35.86
C ASP A 663 -18.96 30.16 34.55
N THR A 664 -18.70 30.95 33.50
CA THR A 664 -19.39 30.78 32.20
C THR A 664 -18.96 29.47 31.54
N ASN A 665 -19.92 28.58 31.30
CA ASN A 665 -19.67 27.30 30.65
C ASN A 665 -19.39 27.48 29.14
N ILE A 666 -18.15 27.21 28.72
CA ILE A 666 -17.68 27.33 27.33
C ILE A 666 -18.24 26.24 26.40
N VAL A 667 -18.83 25.18 26.94
CA VAL A 667 -19.64 24.19 26.19
C VAL A 667 -21.03 24.75 25.88
N GLU A 668 -21.64 25.49 26.81
CA GLU A 668 -23.00 26.05 26.68
C GLU A 668 -23.07 27.38 25.93
N LEU A 669 -21.96 28.12 25.81
CA LEU A 669 -21.84 29.37 24.99
C LEU A 669 -22.12 29.18 23.48
N GLY A 670 -22.51 27.99 23.05
CA GLY A 670 -22.77 27.67 21.64
C GLY A 670 -21.50 27.66 20.80
N LEU A 671 -20.31 27.65 21.40
CA LEU A 671 -19.03 27.50 20.69
C LEU A 671 -18.92 26.07 20.14
N ASP A 672 -18.57 25.94 18.87
CA ASP A 672 -18.49 24.61 18.26
C ASP A 672 -17.19 23.88 18.68
N SER A 673 -17.10 22.56 18.51
CA SER A 673 -15.92 21.79 18.96
C SER A 673 -14.58 22.18 18.31
N LEU A 674 -14.59 22.77 17.12
CA LEU A 674 -13.40 23.34 16.48
C LEU A 674 -13.06 24.70 17.09
N GLN A 675 -14.05 25.56 17.35
CA GLN A 675 -13.84 26.84 18.02
C GLN A 675 -13.33 26.67 19.47
N ARG A 676 -13.81 25.65 20.20
CA ARG A 676 -13.28 25.31 21.52
C ARG A 676 -11.83 24.82 21.46
N MET A 677 -11.51 24.00 20.46
CA MET A 677 -10.13 23.57 20.18
C MET A 677 -9.26 24.73 19.64
N GLU A 678 -9.85 25.76 19.03
CA GLU A 678 -9.16 26.98 18.60
C GLU A 678 -8.81 27.87 19.81
N ILE A 679 -9.67 27.94 20.84
CA ILE A 679 -9.35 28.62 22.11
C ILE A 679 -8.18 27.92 22.80
N VAL A 680 -8.26 26.59 22.91
CA VAL A 680 -7.18 25.75 23.43
C VAL A 680 -5.89 25.97 22.62
N ALA A 681 -5.91 25.74 21.31
CA ALA A 681 -4.73 25.84 20.46
C ALA A 681 -4.12 27.24 20.43
N SER A 682 -4.94 28.30 20.50
CA SER A 682 -4.45 29.67 20.58
C SER A 682 -3.81 29.98 21.93
N LEU A 683 -4.37 29.51 23.05
CA LEU A 683 -3.72 29.61 24.36
C LEU A 683 -2.39 28.84 24.36
N GLU A 684 -2.37 27.62 23.84
CA GLU A 684 -1.14 26.84 23.69
C GLU A 684 -0.07 27.53 22.83
N ASP A 685 -0.48 28.18 21.73
CA ASP A 685 0.41 28.93 20.85
C ASP A 685 0.86 30.28 21.48
N ILE A 686 0.04 30.92 22.33
CA ILE A 686 0.37 32.13 23.11
C ILE A 686 1.40 31.83 24.21
N TYR A 687 1.26 30.70 24.91
CA TYR A 687 2.15 30.30 26.02
C TYR A 687 3.32 29.39 25.58
N ALA A 688 3.33 28.97 24.31
CA ALA A 688 4.28 28.02 23.73
C ALA A 688 4.44 26.73 24.55
N ALA A 689 3.31 26.16 24.97
CA ALA A 689 3.19 24.94 25.75
C ALA A 689 1.89 24.21 25.36
N ARG A 690 1.72 22.93 25.69
CA ARG A 690 0.50 22.14 25.38
C ARG A 690 -0.19 21.68 26.66
N PHE A 691 -1.51 21.57 26.63
CA PHE A 691 -2.27 20.90 27.68
C PHE A 691 -2.22 19.37 27.47
N PRO A 692 -2.25 18.56 28.54
CA PRO A 692 -2.42 17.11 28.38
C PRO A 692 -3.80 16.78 27.80
N GLU A 693 -3.88 15.82 26.86
CA GLU A 693 -5.13 15.48 26.15
C GLU A 693 -6.32 15.15 27.07
N THR A 694 -6.06 14.56 28.23
CA THR A 694 -7.08 14.23 29.24
C THR A 694 -7.81 15.48 29.74
N VAL A 695 -7.07 16.55 30.02
CA VAL A 695 -7.57 17.80 30.60
C VAL A 695 -8.44 18.57 29.60
N LEU A 696 -8.18 18.44 28.30
CA LEU A 696 -8.99 19.05 27.23
C LEU A 696 -10.47 18.61 27.25
N SER A 697 -10.76 17.47 27.88
CA SER A 697 -12.12 16.96 28.06
C SER A 697 -12.80 17.38 29.36
N GLU A 698 -12.06 18.07 30.25
CA GLU A 698 -12.50 18.47 31.60
C GLU A 698 -12.63 19.99 31.77
N MET A 699 -12.14 20.79 30.82
CA MET A 699 -12.35 22.24 30.79
C MET A 699 -13.74 22.56 30.22
N GLU A 700 -14.73 22.75 31.08
CA GLU A 700 -16.10 23.12 30.68
C GLU A 700 -16.44 24.59 30.94
N THR A 701 -15.70 25.29 31.80
CA THR A 701 -15.90 26.70 32.17
C THR A 701 -14.66 27.58 31.93
N CYS A 702 -14.84 28.90 31.84
CA CYS A 702 -13.72 29.85 31.73
C CYS A 702 -12.74 29.72 32.91
N ARG A 703 -13.24 29.47 34.14
CA ARG A 703 -12.42 29.23 35.34
C ARG A 703 -11.53 28.01 35.19
N GLU A 704 -12.08 26.88 34.75
CA GLU A 704 -11.30 25.65 34.55
C GLU A 704 -10.24 25.79 33.43
N VAL A 705 -10.50 26.62 32.41
CA VAL A 705 -9.48 26.99 31.41
C VAL A 705 -8.38 27.85 32.04
N ILE A 706 -8.72 28.84 32.87
CA ILE A 706 -7.74 29.68 33.57
C ILE A 706 -6.86 28.83 34.50
N ASP A 707 -7.48 28.02 35.36
CA ASP A 707 -6.80 27.12 36.29
C ASP A 707 -5.88 26.14 35.52
N ALA A 708 -6.31 25.65 34.35
CA ALA A 708 -5.50 24.80 33.50
C ALA A 708 -4.33 25.54 32.84
N VAL A 709 -4.51 26.79 32.39
CA VAL A 709 -3.42 27.60 31.81
C VAL A 709 -2.36 27.86 32.88
N GLU A 710 -2.75 28.29 34.07
CA GLU A 710 -1.82 28.51 35.18
C GLU A 710 -1.08 27.23 35.59
N LYS A 711 -1.78 26.09 35.63
CA LYS A 711 -1.22 24.80 36.05
C LYS A 711 -0.31 24.12 35.02
N TYR A 712 -0.64 24.21 33.73
CA TYR A 712 0.02 23.42 32.67
C TYR A 712 0.82 24.25 31.66
N LEU A 713 0.42 25.49 31.37
CA LEU A 713 1.11 26.35 30.40
C LEU A 713 2.00 27.41 31.08
N GLY A 714 1.66 27.80 32.30
CA GLY A 714 2.34 28.81 33.11
C GLY A 714 1.87 30.24 32.85
N SER A 715 2.22 31.16 33.75
CA SER A 715 1.58 32.48 33.83
C SER A 715 2.01 33.53 32.79
N ASN A 716 2.99 33.25 31.93
CA ASN A 716 3.60 34.24 31.02
C ASN A 716 3.64 33.75 29.56
N PRO A 717 3.11 34.50 28.58
CA PRO A 717 3.24 34.22 27.15
C PRO A 717 4.69 34.11 26.67
N LYS A 718 4.93 33.33 25.61
CA LYS A 718 6.28 33.06 25.05
C LYS A 718 6.28 33.15 23.52
N THR A 719 7.38 33.62 22.94
CA THR A 719 7.51 33.78 21.48
C THR A 719 7.72 32.43 20.76
N PRO A 720 6.87 32.01 19.82
CA PRO A 720 7.12 30.83 19.01
C PRO A 720 8.23 31.07 17.98
N GLY A 721 9.11 30.09 17.74
CA GLY A 721 9.96 30.09 16.53
C GLY A 721 11.45 29.78 16.66
N GLN A 722 11.98 29.40 17.84
CA GLN A 722 13.33 28.84 17.91
C GLN A 722 13.29 27.31 17.75
N ARG A 723 13.34 26.83 16.50
CA ARG A 723 13.77 25.45 16.23
C ARG A 723 15.17 25.26 16.82
N ALA A 724 15.33 24.29 17.71
CA ALA A 724 16.66 23.78 18.02
C ALA A 724 17.32 23.31 16.72
N ARG A 725 18.49 23.86 16.38
CA ARG A 725 19.36 23.20 15.40
C ARG A 725 19.71 21.84 15.99
N ILE A 726 19.67 20.79 15.16
CA ILE A 726 20.45 19.58 15.42
C ILE A 726 21.91 20.05 15.45
N THR A 727 22.44 20.21 16.66
CA THR A 727 23.80 20.72 16.91
C THR A 727 24.83 19.63 16.72
N ASP A 728 24.46 18.40 17.09
CA ASP A 728 25.23 17.18 16.87
C ASP A 728 24.42 16.18 16.04
N ILE A 729 25.02 15.68 14.97
CA ILE A 729 24.52 14.51 14.24
C ILE A 729 24.94 13.28 15.06
N PRO A 730 24.07 12.26 15.26
CA PRO A 730 24.48 11.01 15.91
C PRO A 730 25.53 10.24 15.08
N PRO A 731 26.59 9.68 15.71
CA PRO A 731 27.64 8.93 15.02
C PRO A 731 27.15 7.85 14.05
N GLU A 732 26.09 7.12 14.40
CA GLU A 732 25.45 6.10 13.57
C GLU A 732 24.93 6.62 12.21
N ASN A 733 24.84 7.94 12.01
CA ASN A 733 24.42 8.57 10.75
C ASN A 733 25.58 9.09 9.88
N TYR A 734 26.85 9.01 10.32
CA TYR A 734 28.02 9.41 9.51
C TYR A 734 29.32 8.62 9.75
N GLU A 735 29.45 7.90 10.87
CA GLU A 735 30.54 6.96 11.14
C GLU A 735 30.12 5.55 10.69
N PHE A 736 30.69 5.09 9.57
CA PHE A 736 30.25 3.87 8.88
C PHE A 736 30.35 2.59 9.73
N ASP A 737 31.29 2.52 10.68
CA ASP A 737 31.44 1.40 11.60
C ASP A 737 30.35 1.35 12.69
N LYS A 738 29.57 2.44 12.83
CA LYS A 738 28.39 2.55 13.70
C LYS A 738 27.07 2.50 12.93
N PHE A 739 27.09 2.39 11.60
CA PHE A 739 25.86 2.20 10.82
C PHE A 739 25.18 0.88 11.26
N PRO A 740 23.86 0.87 11.53
CA PRO A 740 23.16 -0.32 12.01
C PRO A 740 23.41 -1.56 11.16
N GLU A 741 23.47 -1.41 9.83
CA GLU A 741 23.72 -2.47 8.86
C GLU A 741 25.12 -3.07 9.00
N TYR A 742 26.14 -2.23 9.26
CA TYR A 742 27.51 -2.69 9.50
C TYR A 742 27.62 -3.41 10.85
N VAL A 743 26.98 -2.87 11.89
CA VAL A 743 26.94 -3.49 13.23
C VAL A 743 26.24 -4.86 13.16
N GLN A 744 25.13 -4.97 12.42
CA GLN A 744 24.40 -6.22 12.20
C GLN A 744 25.22 -7.24 11.40
N LEU A 745 25.96 -6.81 10.36
CA LEU A 745 26.93 -7.65 9.66
C LEU A 745 27.99 -8.21 10.64
N LYS A 746 28.54 -7.37 11.52
CA LYS A 746 29.51 -7.79 12.54
C LYS A 746 28.93 -8.66 13.65
N GLN A 747 27.64 -8.59 13.93
CA GLN A 747 26.95 -9.55 14.80
C GLN A 747 26.78 -10.91 14.10
N THR A 748 26.44 -10.90 12.81
CA THR A 748 26.27 -12.11 11.99
C THR A 748 27.60 -12.87 11.82
N GLU A 749 28.70 -12.16 11.56
CA GLU A 749 30.05 -12.75 11.54
C GLU A 749 30.38 -13.45 12.87
N LYS A 750 30.15 -12.79 14.02
CA LYS A 750 30.38 -13.38 15.35
C LYS A 750 29.53 -14.62 15.62
N LEU A 751 28.27 -14.64 15.14
CA LEU A 751 27.38 -15.80 15.30
C LEU A 751 27.89 -17.03 14.55
N LEU A 752 28.47 -16.85 13.36
CA LEU A 752 29.12 -17.92 12.59
C LEU A 752 30.36 -18.46 13.34
N ASP A 753 31.21 -17.57 13.86
CA ASP A 753 32.37 -17.93 14.68
C ASP A 753 31.96 -18.75 15.93
N PHE A 754 30.92 -18.32 16.65
CA PHE A 754 30.38 -19.03 17.81
C PHE A 754 29.80 -20.41 17.46
N ALA A 755 29.26 -20.59 16.25
CA ALA A 755 28.79 -21.88 15.75
C ALA A 755 29.92 -22.80 15.26
N GLY A 756 31.18 -22.35 15.27
CA GLY A 756 32.31 -23.07 14.69
C GLY A 756 32.24 -23.20 13.17
N LEU A 757 31.49 -22.31 12.51
CA LEU A 757 31.32 -22.25 11.06
C LEU A 757 32.11 -21.06 10.53
N GLU A 758 33.22 -21.32 9.83
CA GLU A 758 33.96 -20.25 9.15
C GLU A 758 33.08 -19.57 8.09
N ASN A 759 33.25 -18.27 7.92
CA ASN A 759 32.59 -17.52 6.87
C ASN A 759 32.92 -18.15 5.49
N PRO A 760 31.91 -18.64 4.72
CA PRO A 760 32.17 -19.29 3.43
C PRO A 760 32.58 -18.30 2.34
N TYR A 761 32.33 -17.00 2.54
CA TYR A 761 32.60 -15.94 1.57
C TYR A 761 34.05 -15.43 1.66
N PHE A 762 34.54 -14.83 0.58
CA PHE A 762 35.90 -14.24 0.47
C PHE A 762 37.07 -15.21 0.71
N ARG A 763 36.85 -16.52 0.56
CA ARG A 763 37.91 -17.54 0.59
C ARG A 763 38.99 -17.28 -0.46
N ILE A 764 40.24 -17.44 -0.06
CA ILE A 764 41.40 -17.22 -0.94
C ILE A 764 41.65 -18.48 -1.76
N HIS A 765 41.73 -18.32 -3.08
CA HIS A 765 42.10 -19.37 -4.02
C HIS A 765 43.52 -19.14 -4.52
N ASP A 766 44.42 -20.12 -4.33
CA ASP A 766 45.86 -19.96 -4.59
C ASP A 766 46.25 -20.00 -6.09
N GLY A 767 45.26 -20.09 -7.00
CA GLY A 767 45.50 -20.23 -8.43
C GLY A 767 44.23 -20.36 -9.27
N VAL A 768 44.40 -20.74 -10.53
CA VAL A 768 43.33 -20.81 -11.53
C VAL A 768 42.26 -21.83 -11.13
N ILE A 769 41.01 -21.37 -11.01
CA ILE A 769 39.86 -22.22 -10.70
C ILE A 769 39.38 -22.93 -11.98
N ARG A 770 39.47 -24.26 -11.96
CA ARG A 770 38.92 -25.17 -12.99
C ARG A 770 37.91 -26.10 -12.28
N GLY A 771 37.71 -27.32 -12.77
CA GLY A 771 37.04 -28.40 -12.02
C GLY A 771 37.76 -28.79 -10.71
N THR A 772 38.95 -28.23 -10.46
CA THR A 772 39.64 -28.25 -9.15
C THR A 772 40.13 -26.86 -8.78
N THR A 773 40.40 -26.64 -7.50
CA THR A 773 40.99 -25.40 -6.96
C THR A 773 41.96 -25.71 -5.81
N SER A 774 42.77 -24.74 -5.40
CA SER A 774 43.53 -24.77 -4.15
C SER A 774 42.98 -23.71 -3.22
N ILE A 775 42.60 -24.08 -1.99
CA ILE A 775 42.23 -23.17 -0.91
C ILE A 775 43.10 -23.54 0.29
N ASN A 776 43.77 -22.55 0.89
CA ASN A 776 44.68 -22.74 2.04
C ASN A 776 45.72 -23.86 1.79
N GLY A 777 46.24 -23.96 0.56
CA GLY A 777 47.20 -25.00 0.16
C GLY A 777 46.63 -26.43 0.05
N ARG A 778 45.32 -26.64 0.19
CA ARG A 778 44.64 -27.92 -0.05
C ARG A 778 43.99 -27.94 -1.43
N GLN A 779 44.30 -28.97 -2.22
CA GLN A 779 43.61 -29.21 -3.49
C GLN A 779 42.20 -29.76 -3.25
N LEU A 780 41.19 -29.12 -3.84
CA LEU A 780 39.77 -29.48 -3.75
C LEU A 780 39.16 -29.65 -5.15
N VAL A 781 38.15 -30.51 -5.30
CA VAL A 781 37.26 -30.53 -6.48
C VAL A 781 36.31 -29.34 -6.37
N SER A 782 36.19 -28.53 -7.42
CA SER A 782 35.45 -27.25 -7.37
C SER A 782 34.18 -27.31 -8.21
N PHE A 783 33.03 -27.15 -7.56
CA PHE A 783 31.73 -26.90 -8.17
C PHE A 783 31.24 -25.46 -7.95
N SER A 784 32.11 -24.59 -7.40
CA SER A 784 31.82 -23.17 -7.13
C SER A 784 32.16 -22.24 -8.31
N SER A 785 32.50 -22.79 -9.48
CA SER A 785 33.05 -22.02 -10.60
C SER A 785 32.16 -21.99 -11.84
N TYR A 786 31.94 -20.79 -12.37
CA TYR A 786 31.26 -20.59 -13.65
C TYR A 786 32.16 -20.82 -14.89
N ASN A 787 33.36 -21.38 -14.72
CA ASN A 787 34.33 -21.63 -15.79
C ASN A 787 33.96 -22.89 -16.61
N TYR A 788 32.74 -22.91 -17.15
CA TYR A 788 32.07 -24.10 -17.71
C TYR A 788 32.93 -24.86 -18.72
N LEU A 789 33.65 -24.16 -19.59
CA LEU A 789 34.49 -24.74 -20.64
C LEU A 789 36.00 -24.76 -20.32
N GLY A 790 36.40 -24.34 -19.12
CA GLY A 790 37.80 -24.25 -18.69
C GLY A 790 38.59 -23.07 -19.27
N MET A 791 37.94 -22.15 -19.98
CA MET A 791 38.55 -21.09 -20.79
C MET A 791 39.49 -20.16 -20.03
N SER A 792 39.14 -19.72 -18.81
CA SER A 792 39.97 -18.75 -18.06
C SER A 792 41.35 -19.29 -17.65
N GLY A 793 41.52 -20.62 -17.75
CA GLY A 793 42.76 -21.32 -17.48
C GLY A 793 43.38 -21.98 -18.70
N ASP A 794 42.84 -21.78 -19.90
CA ASP A 794 43.33 -22.45 -21.11
C ASP A 794 44.64 -21.78 -21.59
N PRO A 795 45.71 -22.53 -21.92
CA PRO A 795 46.97 -21.95 -22.36
C PRO A 795 46.84 -20.98 -23.55
N VAL A 796 45.91 -21.23 -24.48
CA VAL A 796 45.71 -20.36 -25.65
C VAL A 796 45.08 -19.03 -25.23
N VAL A 797 44.07 -19.08 -24.36
CA VAL A 797 43.37 -17.90 -23.83
C VAL A 797 44.32 -17.05 -22.97
N MET A 798 45.07 -17.70 -22.07
CA MET A 798 46.07 -17.04 -21.22
C MET A 798 47.20 -16.39 -22.04
N GLN A 799 47.58 -16.99 -23.17
CA GLN A 799 48.64 -16.45 -24.03
C GLN A 799 48.13 -15.24 -24.82
N ALA A 800 46.93 -15.31 -25.41
CA ALA A 800 46.31 -14.17 -26.08
C ALA A 800 46.08 -12.96 -25.15
N ALA A 801 45.77 -13.21 -23.88
CA ALA A 801 45.68 -12.16 -22.87
C ALA A 801 47.01 -11.41 -22.67
N LYS A 802 48.14 -12.14 -22.61
CA LYS A 802 49.49 -11.56 -22.48
C LYS A 802 49.88 -10.77 -23.72
N GLU A 803 49.67 -11.32 -24.91
CA GLU A 803 49.96 -10.65 -26.19
C GLU A 803 49.16 -9.34 -26.34
N ALA A 804 47.93 -9.30 -25.81
CA ALA A 804 47.14 -8.08 -25.76
C ALA A 804 47.70 -7.05 -24.73
N ILE A 805 48.28 -7.49 -23.60
CA ILE A 805 49.02 -6.60 -22.68
C ILE A 805 50.26 -6.03 -23.38
N ASP A 806 51.08 -6.89 -23.98
CA ASP A 806 52.34 -6.50 -24.63
C ASP A 806 52.11 -5.50 -25.78
N ARG A 807 50.95 -5.61 -26.46
CA ARG A 807 50.60 -4.77 -27.62
C ARG A 807 49.80 -3.51 -27.27
N TYR A 808 48.88 -3.57 -26.31
CA TYR A 808 47.89 -2.52 -26.04
C TYR A 808 47.90 -1.99 -24.60
N GLY A 809 48.70 -2.58 -23.72
CA GLY A 809 48.72 -2.28 -22.29
C GLY A 809 47.52 -2.84 -21.52
N THR A 810 47.38 -2.43 -20.26
CA THR A 810 46.42 -2.99 -19.29
C THR A 810 45.11 -2.22 -19.18
N SER A 811 44.89 -1.13 -19.93
CA SER A 811 43.73 -0.25 -19.76
C SER A 811 43.31 0.44 -21.07
N THR A 812 42.02 0.77 -21.21
CA THR A 812 41.52 1.65 -22.29
C THR A 812 41.71 3.15 -22.00
N THR A 813 42.23 3.50 -20.81
CA THR A 813 42.58 4.85 -20.33
C THR A 813 41.47 5.92 -20.27
N ALA A 814 40.35 5.73 -20.98
CA ALA A 814 39.08 6.44 -20.85
C ALA A 814 37.97 5.61 -21.52
N SER A 815 36.78 6.20 -21.72
CA SER A 815 35.73 5.59 -22.54
C SER A 815 36.16 5.47 -24.01
N ARG A 816 35.60 4.48 -24.70
CA ARG A 816 35.95 4.19 -26.11
C ARG A 816 35.43 5.26 -27.07
N LEU A 817 34.34 5.95 -26.72
CA LEU A 817 33.82 7.09 -27.49
C LEU A 817 34.81 8.26 -27.53
N VAL A 818 35.50 8.56 -26.41
CA VAL A 818 36.40 9.72 -26.29
C VAL A 818 37.85 9.38 -26.64
N SER A 819 38.34 8.19 -26.26
CA SER A 819 39.74 7.77 -26.51
C SER A 819 39.97 6.90 -27.75
N GLY A 820 38.89 6.56 -28.48
CA GLY A 820 38.94 5.68 -29.63
C GLY A 820 38.98 4.18 -29.29
N GLU A 821 38.59 3.36 -30.26
CA GLU A 821 38.60 1.90 -30.14
C GLU A 821 39.99 1.30 -30.42
N ARG A 822 40.32 0.20 -29.74
CA ARG A 822 41.48 -0.63 -30.07
C ARG A 822 40.98 -1.84 -30.88
N ALA A 823 41.80 -2.34 -31.81
CA ALA A 823 41.39 -3.40 -32.73
C ALA A 823 40.80 -4.62 -31.99
N VAL A 824 41.45 -5.09 -30.92
CA VAL A 824 41.01 -6.25 -30.13
C VAL A 824 39.58 -6.11 -29.57
N HIS A 825 39.11 -4.91 -29.22
CA HIS A 825 37.73 -4.69 -28.75
C HIS A 825 36.70 -4.79 -29.87
N ARG A 826 37.02 -4.20 -31.03
CA ARG A 826 36.15 -4.26 -32.21
C ARG A 826 36.10 -5.67 -32.78
N ASP A 827 37.24 -6.34 -32.82
CA ASP A 827 37.37 -7.70 -33.34
C ASP A 827 36.65 -8.70 -32.40
N LEU A 828 36.63 -8.44 -31.08
CA LEU A 828 35.75 -9.13 -30.11
C LEU A 828 34.25 -8.86 -30.38
N GLU A 829 33.84 -7.61 -30.58
CA GLU A 829 32.43 -7.28 -30.87
C GLU A 829 31.92 -7.95 -32.15
N LEU A 830 32.78 -8.07 -33.17
CA LEU A 830 32.51 -8.83 -34.40
C LEU A 830 32.43 -10.34 -34.13
N ALA A 831 33.31 -10.89 -33.29
CA ALA A 831 33.28 -12.30 -32.91
C ALA A 831 32.02 -12.66 -32.10
N ILE A 832 31.56 -11.77 -31.21
CA ILE A 832 30.32 -11.94 -30.45
C ILE A 832 29.09 -11.91 -31.37
N SER A 833 28.98 -10.93 -32.28
CA SER A 833 27.83 -10.90 -33.20
C SER A 833 27.82 -12.09 -34.16
N ALA A 834 28.99 -12.58 -34.58
CA ALA A 834 29.11 -13.82 -35.35
C ALA A 834 28.81 -15.10 -34.55
N LEU A 835 29.05 -15.12 -33.23
CA LEU A 835 28.74 -16.23 -32.34
C LEU A 835 27.22 -16.36 -32.11
N VAL A 836 26.56 -15.25 -31.77
CA VAL A 836 25.11 -15.17 -31.54
C VAL A 836 24.32 -15.21 -32.86
N GLY A 837 24.91 -14.73 -33.95
CA GLY A 837 24.29 -14.65 -35.28
C GLY A 837 23.48 -13.37 -35.51
N THR A 838 23.88 -12.26 -34.88
CA THR A 838 23.25 -10.94 -35.00
C THR A 838 24.04 -10.00 -35.93
N GLU A 839 23.46 -8.84 -36.27
CA GLU A 839 24.10 -7.85 -37.14
C GLU A 839 25.30 -7.17 -36.48
N ALA A 840 25.20 -6.89 -35.18
CA ALA A 840 26.24 -6.20 -34.41
C ALA A 840 26.19 -6.57 -32.92
N SER A 841 27.22 -6.15 -32.17
CA SER A 841 27.25 -6.20 -30.70
C SER A 841 28.03 -5.02 -30.10
N ILE A 842 27.85 -4.81 -28.78
CA ILE A 842 28.56 -3.83 -27.95
C ILE A 842 29.00 -4.51 -26.65
N VAL A 843 30.23 -4.24 -26.19
CA VAL A 843 30.80 -4.81 -24.95
C VAL A 843 30.90 -3.78 -23.83
N TYR A 844 30.39 -4.14 -22.65
CA TYR A 844 30.47 -3.39 -21.39
C TYR A 844 31.39 -4.08 -20.36
N THR A 845 31.74 -3.37 -19.29
CA THR A 845 32.69 -3.79 -18.24
C THR A 845 32.20 -4.86 -17.28
N SER A 846 30.89 -5.11 -17.17
CA SER A 846 30.35 -6.18 -16.30
C SER A 846 29.05 -6.74 -16.86
N GLY A 847 28.84 -8.05 -16.68
CA GLY A 847 27.56 -8.69 -17.00
C GLY A 847 26.41 -8.13 -16.17
N HIS A 848 26.62 -7.88 -14.87
CA HIS A 848 25.54 -7.35 -14.01
C HIS A 848 25.11 -5.93 -14.44
N SER A 849 26.07 -5.05 -14.70
CA SER A 849 25.77 -3.68 -15.14
C SER A 849 25.26 -3.61 -16.58
N THR A 850 25.47 -4.65 -17.41
CA THR A 850 24.92 -4.72 -18.78
C THR A 850 23.39 -4.65 -18.78
N ASN A 851 22.69 -5.45 -17.96
CA ASN A 851 21.24 -5.31 -17.87
C ASN A 851 20.82 -3.97 -17.24
N GLN A 852 21.49 -3.54 -16.16
CA GLN A 852 21.20 -2.26 -15.51
C GLN A 852 21.26 -1.08 -16.49
N THR A 853 22.36 -0.99 -17.26
CA THR A 853 22.59 0.11 -18.19
C THR A 853 21.79 0.01 -19.48
N THR A 854 21.36 -1.18 -19.89
CA THR A 854 20.60 -1.36 -21.14
C THR A 854 19.11 -1.19 -20.89
N ILE A 855 18.55 -1.86 -19.86
CA ILE A 855 17.13 -1.70 -19.50
C ILE A 855 16.88 -0.29 -18.94
N GLY A 856 17.76 0.19 -18.04
CA GLY A 856 17.69 1.52 -17.45
C GLY A 856 17.84 2.70 -18.42
N HIS A 857 18.25 2.43 -19.66
CA HIS A 857 18.48 3.46 -20.69
C HIS A 857 17.49 3.37 -21.86
N LEU A 858 17.06 2.16 -22.25
CA LEU A 858 16.13 1.96 -23.38
C LEU A 858 14.66 2.18 -23.00
N PHE A 859 14.32 2.05 -21.71
CA PHE A 859 12.96 2.12 -21.20
C PHE A 859 12.81 3.23 -20.16
N GLY A 860 11.59 3.73 -19.99
CA GLY A 860 11.30 4.78 -19.02
C GLY A 860 9.82 4.88 -18.65
N PRO A 861 9.43 5.95 -17.93
CA PRO A 861 8.03 6.21 -17.61
C PRO A 861 7.13 6.17 -18.87
N GLY A 862 6.01 5.44 -18.76
CA GLY A 862 5.11 5.15 -19.89
C GLY A 862 5.44 3.89 -20.69
N ASP A 863 6.55 3.20 -20.39
CA ASP A 863 6.83 1.83 -20.85
C ASP A 863 6.51 0.80 -19.74
N LEU A 864 6.37 -0.47 -20.13
CA LEU A 864 6.21 -1.63 -19.24
C LEU A 864 7.39 -2.59 -19.40
N VAL A 865 7.86 -3.17 -18.29
CA VAL A 865 8.76 -4.33 -18.28
C VAL A 865 8.07 -5.49 -17.58
N LEU A 866 7.80 -6.53 -18.35
CA LEU A 866 7.38 -7.86 -17.89
C LEU A 866 8.63 -8.73 -17.78
N HIS A 867 8.82 -9.39 -16.64
CA HIS A 867 9.97 -10.27 -16.43
C HIS A 867 9.57 -11.55 -15.68
N ASP A 868 10.32 -12.62 -15.89
CA ASP A 868 10.11 -13.88 -15.18
C ASP A 868 10.29 -13.70 -13.66
N ALA A 869 9.44 -14.33 -12.84
CA ALA A 869 9.51 -14.25 -11.39
C ALA A 869 10.88 -14.60 -10.79
N LEU A 870 11.65 -15.50 -11.41
CA LEU A 870 12.98 -15.92 -10.97
C LEU A 870 14.14 -15.21 -11.69
N ALA A 871 13.84 -14.19 -12.52
CA ALA A 871 14.85 -13.42 -13.26
C ALA A 871 15.92 -12.79 -12.33
N HIS A 872 17.18 -12.87 -12.77
CA HIS A 872 18.34 -12.36 -12.06
C HIS A 872 18.18 -10.92 -11.58
N ASN A 873 18.76 -10.63 -10.42
CA ASN A 873 18.83 -9.29 -9.84
C ASN A 873 19.32 -8.23 -10.85
N SER A 874 20.18 -8.56 -11.82
CA SER A 874 20.62 -7.64 -12.86
C SER A 874 19.47 -7.10 -13.74
N ILE A 875 18.50 -7.96 -14.08
CA ILE A 875 17.28 -7.57 -14.81
C ILE A 875 16.41 -6.71 -13.89
N VAL A 876 16.16 -7.16 -12.67
CA VAL A 876 15.34 -6.46 -11.68
C VAL A 876 15.87 -5.05 -11.37
N GLN A 877 17.18 -4.89 -11.13
CA GLN A 877 17.80 -3.58 -10.94
C GLN A 877 17.70 -2.71 -12.21
N GLY A 878 17.83 -3.29 -13.41
CA GLY A 878 17.59 -2.57 -14.66
C GLY A 878 16.15 -2.06 -14.80
N CYS A 879 15.15 -2.86 -14.39
CA CYS A 879 13.76 -2.42 -14.33
C CYS A 879 13.59 -1.24 -13.35
N ILE A 880 14.15 -1.33 -12.14
CA ILE A 880 14.07 -0.28 -11.11
C ILE A 880 14.71 1.02 -11.62
N LEU A 881 15.91 0.94 -12.21
CA LEU A 881 16.65 2.10 -12.70
C LEU A 881 16.01 2.76 -13.93
N SER A 882 15.21 2.03 -14.71
CA SER A 882 14.50 2.60 -15.86
C SER A 882 13.36 3.55 -15.46
N GLY A 883 12.70 3.31 -14.32
CA GLY A 883 11.44 3.99 -13.98
C GLY A 883 10.26 3.61 -14.90
N ALA A 884 10.39 2.58 -15.73
CA ALA A 884 9.27 1.94 -16.41
C ALA A 884 8.41 1.15 -15.40
N ARG A 885 7.13 0.95 -15.71
CA ARG A 885 6.26 0.12 -14.87
C ARG A 885 6.76 -1.31 -14.93
N ARG A 886 6.90 -1.98 -13.77
CA ARG A 886 7.48 -3.33 -13.66
C ARG A 886 6.43 -4.31 -13.16
N ARG A 887 6.27 -5.45 -13.83
CA ARG A 887 5.38 -6.53 -13.38
C ARG A 887 6.04 -7.90 -13.60
N PRO A 888 6.19 -8.74 -12.57
CA PRO A 888 6.59 -10.13 -12.77
C PRO A 888 5.45 -10.93 -13.42
N PHE A 889 5.79 -11.99 -14.15
CA PHE A 889 4.87 -13.08 -14.49
C PHE A 889 5.39 -14.40 -13.88
N PRO A 890 4.54 -15.42 -13.68
CA PRO A 890 4.96 -16.69 -13.07
C PRO A 890 6.12 -17.34 -13.83
N HIS A 891 6.95 -18.08 -13.12
CA HIS A 891 8.18 -18.63 -13.67
C HIS A 891 7.91 -19.54 -14.88
N ASN A 892 8.56 -19.24 -16.01
CA ASN A 892 8.45 -19.97 -17.27
C ASN A 892 7.02 -20.06 -17.87
N ASP A 893 6.09 -19.23 -17.42
CA ASP A 893 4.67 -19.24 -17.82
C ASP A 893 4.40 -18.22 -18.93
N TYR A 894 4.48 -18.69 -20.18
CA TYR A 894 4.22 -17.85 -21.36
C TYR A 894 2.71 -17.65 -21.61
N GLU A 895 1.85 -18.55 -21.13
CA GLU A 895 0.39 -18.42 -21.22
C GLU A 895 -0.14 -17.25 -20.35
N THR A 896 0.33 -17.14 -19.10
CA THR A 896 0.01 -16.02 -18.23
C THR A 896 0.61 -14.72 -18.76
N LEU A 897 1.83 -14.75 -19.32
CA LEU A 897 2.40 -13.60 -20.02
C LEU A 897 1.52 -13.14 -21.19
N ASP A 898 1.02 -14.07 -22.01
CA ASP A 898 0.13 -13.79 -23.13
C ASP A 898 -1.20 -13.18 -22.67
N ALA A 899 -1.79 -13.72 -21.60
CA ALA A 899 -3.02 -13.21 -21.00
C ALA A 899 -2.85 -11.80 -20.42
N ILE A 900 -1.72 -11.53 -19.74
CA ILE A 900 -1.38 -10.18 -19.26
C ILE A 900 -1.30 -9.22 -20.44
N LEU A 901 -0.49 -9.54 -21.45
CA LEU A 901 -0.28 -8.67 -22.60
C LEU A 901 -1.57 -8.42 -23.39
N LYS A 902 -2.42 -9.44 -23.57
CA LYS A 902 -3.71 -9.31 -24.25
C LYS A 902 -4.58 -8.19 -23.68
N ASN A 903 -4.53 -7.98 -22.37
CA ASN A 903 -5.36 -6.98 -21.68
C ASN A 903 -4.70 -5.61 -21.64
N ILE A 904 -3.40 -5.53 -21.34
CA ILE A 904 -2.73 -4.25 -21.01
C ILE A 904 -1.76 -3.73 -22.08
N ARG A 905 -1.48 -4.49 -23.15
CA ARG A 905 -0.51 -4.07 -24.19
C ARG A 905 -0.80 -2.70 -24.82
N PRO A 906 -2.06 -2.29 -25.10
CA PRO A 906 -2.35 -0.99 -25.70
C PRO A 906 -1.93 0.21 -24.85
N ASP A 907 -1.87 0.05 -23.52
CA ASP A 907 -1.71 1.15 -22.57
C ASP A 907 -0.27 1.68 -22.47
N TYR A 908 0.70 0.96 -23.04
CA TYR A 908 2.12 1.28 -22.92
C TYR A 908 2.79 1.59 -24.26
N ARG A 909 3.62 2.63 -24.24
CA ARG A 909 4.42 3.08 -25.38
C ARG A 909 5.35 1.97 -25.90
N ARG A 910 6.04 1.28 -24.99
CA ARG A 910 6.87 0.10 -25.26
C ARG A 910 6.59 -0.96 -24.20
N VAL A 911 6.72 -2.22 -24.57
CA VAL A 911 6.74 -3.34 -23.64
C VAL A 911 8.01 -4.16 -23.85
N LEU A 912 8.76 -4.38 -22.79
CA LEU A 912 9.85 -5.34 -22.71
C LEU A 912 9.33 -6.64 -22.06
N VAL A 913 9.67 -7.78 -22.63
CA VAL A 913 9.63 -9.09 -21.99
C VAL A 913 11.09 -9.49 -21.72
N ALA A 914 11.44 -9.80 -20.48
CA ALA A 914 12.80 -10.19 -20.09
C ALA A 914 12.81 -11.58 -19.43
N ILE A 915 13.58 -12.49 -20.03
CA ILE A 915 13.77 -13.89 -19.60
C ILE A 915 15.26 -14.25 -19.59
N GLU A 916 15.63 -15.34 -18.91
CA GLU A 916 16.98 -15.91 -18.97
C GLU A 916 17.06 -17.07 -19.96
N GLY A 917 18.25 -17.32 -20.52
CA GLY A 917 18.51 -18.53 -21.31
C GLY A 917 18.80 -19.77 -20.46
N VAL A 918 19.29 -19.61 -19.23
CA VAL A 918 19.35 -20.65 -18.18
C VAL A 918 19.20 -19.97 -16.82
N TYR A 919 18.19 -20.35 -16.04
CA TYR A 919 17.95 -19.79 -14.71
C TYR A 919 18.98 -20.33 -13.71
N SER A 920 19.85 -19.45 -13.19
CA SER A 920 21.00 -19.92 -12.43
C SER A 920 20.69 -20.54 -11.07
N MET A 921 19.51 -20.29 -10.50
CA MET A 921 19.13 -20.81 -9.19
C MET A 921 18.62 -22.26 -9.27
N ASP A 922 17.86 -22.58 -10.32
CA ASP A 922 17.05 -23.79 -10.42
C ASP A 922 17.54 -24.74 -11.54
N GLY A 923 18.34 -24.24 -12.49
CA GLY A 923 19.06 -25.07 -13.47
C GLY A 923 18.22 -25.53 -14.66
N ASP A 924 17.09 -24.87 -14.89
CA ASP A 924 16.19 -25.03 -16.03
C ASP A 924 16.35 -23.86 -17.04
N PHE A 925 15.45 -23.80 -18.03
CA PHE A 925 15.45 -22.83 -19.12
C PHE A 925 14.04 -22.70 -19.75
N PRO A 926 13.71 -21.58 -20.42
CA PRO A 926 12.39 -21.36 -20.98
C PRO A 926 12.14 -22.00 -22.35
N ASP A 927 10.87 -22.22 -22.70
CA ASP A 927 10.45 -22.51 -24.09
C ASP A 927 10.54 -21.22 -24.95
N LEU A 928 11.77 -20.88 -25.36
CA LEU A 928 12.04 -19.66 -26.13
C LEU A 928 11.14 -19.49 -27.37
N PRO A 929 10.88 -20.53 -28.21
CA PRO A 929 9.89 -20.45 -29.28
C PRO A 929 8.53 -19.89 -28.84
N LYS A 930 8.02 -20.27 -27.67
CA LYS A 930 6.74 -19.76 -27.14
C LYS A 930 6.79 -18.30 -26.72
N PHE A 931 7.87 -17.87 -26.06
CA PHE A 931 8.07 -16.44 -25.78
C PHE A 931 8.21 -15.60 -27.05
N ILE A 932 8.79 -16.16 -28.12
CA ILE A 932 8.84 -15.52 -29.46
C ILE A 932 7.44 -15.42 -30.09
N GLU A 933 6.61 -16.46 -30.04
CA GLU A 933 5.21 -16.41 -30.51
C GLU A 933 4.43 -15.27 -29.80
N VAL A 934 4.56 -15.17 -28.47
CA VAL A 934 3.89 -14.16 -27.65
C VAL A 934 4.40 -12.74 -27.97
N LYS A 935 5.72 -12.53 -28.07
CA LYS A 935 6.28 -11.19 -28.35
C LYS A 935 5.91 -10.69 -29.75
N GLN A 936 5.83 -11.59 -30.74
CA GLN A 936 5.37 -11.27 -32.10
C GLN A 936 3.88 -10.91 -32.11
N ARG A 937 3.04 -11.71 -31.43
CA ARG A 937 1.59 -11.49 -31.30
C ARG A 937 1.25 -10.11 -30.72
N HIS A 938 1.94 -9.72 -29.64
CA HIS A 938 1.69 -8.47 -28.92
C HIS A 938 2.60 -7.30 -29.31
N LYS A 939 3.48 -7.46 -30.30
CA LYS A 939 4.45 -6.43 -30.73
C LYS A 939 5.24 -5.88 -29.53
N ALA A 940 5.79 -6.79 -28.73
CA ALA A 940 6.67 -6.50 -27.61
C ALA A 940 8.15 -6.72 -28.00
N ILE A 941 9.06 -6.11 -27.24
CA ILE A 941 10.51 -6.31 -27.34
C ILE A 941 10.87 -7.50 -26.44
N LEU A 942 11.65 -8.46 -26.93
CA LEU A 942 12.13 -9.61 -26.16
C LEU A 942 13.64 -9.46 -25.88
N LEU A 943 13.99 -9.51 -24.59
CA LEU A 943 15.35 -9.64 -24.09
C LEU A 943 15.56 -11.05 -23.53
N VAL A 944 16.64 -11.69 -23.99
CA VAL A 944 17.11 -12.98 -23.46
C VAL A 944 18.49 -12.76 -22.83
N ASP A 945 18.61 -13.08 -21.54
CA ASP A 945 19.88 -13.06 -20.81
C ASP A 945 20.57 -14.42 -20.96
N GLU A 946 21.52 -14.49 -21.89
CA GLU A 946 22.33 -15.67 -22.21
C GLU A 946 23.46 -15.95 -21.18
N ALA A 947 23.48 -15.30 -20.01
CA ALA A 947 24.65 -15.36 -19.13
C ALA A 947 25.04 -16.77 -18.66
N HIS A 948 24.11 -17.72 -18.55
CA HIS A 948 24.41 -19.11 -18.19
C HIS A 948 24.30 -20.10 -19.37
N SER A 949 23.64 -19.72 -20.46
CA SER A 949 23.44 -20.54 -21.66
C SER A 949 24.55 -20.36 -22.70
N ILE A 950 25.18 -19.19 -22.82
CA ILE A 950 26.29 -18.98 -23.76
C ILE A 950 27.50 -19.83 -23.36
N GLY A 951 28.03 -20.60 -24.31
CA GLY A 951 29.07 -21.60 -24.09
C GLY A 951 28.57 -22.90 -23.44
N THR A 952 27.30 -23.04 -23.11
CA THR A 952 26.77 -24.25 -22.42
C THR A 952 25.63 -24.93 -23.17
N MET A 953 24.77 -24.17 -23.85
CA MET A 953 23.64 -24.66 -24.64
C MET A 953 23.90 -24.60 -26.15
N GLY A 954 23.20 -25.45 -26.88
CA GLY A 954 23.38 -25.65 -28.32
C GLY A 954 24.54 -26.60 -28.66
N ALA A 955 24.58 -27.08 -29.90
CA ALA A 955 25.59 -28.06 -30.35
C ALA A 955 27.03 -27.49 -30.41
N ARG A 956 27.18 -26.16 -30.47
CA ARG A 956 28.46 -25.43 -30.53
C ARG A 956 28.61 -24.42 -29.39
N GLY A 957 27.70 -24.42 -28.40
CA GLY A 957 27.75 -23.48 -27.29
C GLY A 957 27.25 -22.08 -27.63
N ARG A 958 26.38 -21.93 -28.65
CA ARG A 958 25.88 -20.61 -29.07
C ARG A 958 24.68 -20.10 -28.28
N GLY A 959 24.25 -20.82 -27.24
CA GLY A 959 23.20 -20.37 -26.33
C GLY A 959 21.86 -21.05 -26.54
N ILE A 960 20.83 -20.53 -25.88
CA ILE A 960 19.46 -21.06 -25.96
C ILE A 960 18.89 -20.90 -27.38
N GLY A 961 19.32 -19.87 -28.12
CA GLY A 961 18.93 -19.69 -29.53
C GLY A 961 19.35 -20.85 -30.44
N GLU A 962 20.58 -21.37 -30.28
CA GLU A 962 21.03 -22.56 -31.02
C GLU A 962 20.36 -23.84 -30.51
N HIS A 963 20.04 -23.94 -29.22
CA HIS A 963 19.36 -25.10 -28.64
C HIS A 963 18.00 -25.38 -29.30
N PHE A 964 17.20 -24.32 -29.53
CA PHE A 964 15.91 -24.41 -30.20
C PHE A 964 15.97 -24.19 -31.73
N GLY A 965 17.14 -23.81 -32.28
CA GLY A 965 17.28 -23.49 -33.71
C GLY A 965 16.52 -22.23 -34.13
N THR A 966 16.32 -21.27 -33.22
CA THR A 966 15.60 -20.01 -33.50
C THR A 966 16.43 -19.09 -34.40
N GLN A 967 15.77 -18.17 -35.12
CA GLN A 967 16.49 -17.16 -35.88
C GLN A 967 16.89 -16.03 -34.91
N PRO A 968 18.17 -15.62 -34.83
CA PRO A 968 18.59 -14.62 -33.84
C PRO A 968 17.88 -13.27 -33.94
N ARG A 969 17.34 -12.92 -35.11
CA ARG A 969 16.51 -11.71 -35.34
C ARG A 969 15.12 -11.76 -34.70
N ASP A 970 14.64 -12.93 -34.29
CA ASP A 970 13.35 -13.09 -33.63
C ASP A 970 13.42 -12.70 -32.14
N VAL A 971 14.61 -12.45 -31.60
CA VAL A 971 14.85 -11.81 -30.29
C VAL A 971 15.50 -10.45 -30.54
N ASP A 972 15.04 -9.42 -29.85
CA ASP A 972 15.43 -8.04 -30.14
C ASP A 972 16.73 -7.65 -29.41
N ILE A 973 16.94 -8.19 -28.20
CA ILE A 973 18.09 -7.90 -27.34
C ILE A 973 18.66 -9.21 -26.80
N TRP A 974 19.81 -9.65 -27.32
CA TRP A 974 20.59 -10.72 -26.71
C TRP A 974 21.58 -10.12 -25.72
N MET A 975 21.32 -10.28 -24.43
CA MET A 975 22.28 -9.94 -23.39
C MET A 975 23.14 -11.18 -23.09
N GLY A 976 24.43 -11.00 -22.76
CA GLY A 976 25.23 -12.09 -22.22
C GLY A 976 26.40 -11.62 -21.35
N THR A 977 27.05 -12.56 -20.67
CA THR A 977 28.29 -12.29 -19.91
C THR A 977 29.48 -13.05 -20.48
N ILE A 978 30.63 -12.40 -20.45
CA ILE A 978 31.92 -12.96 -20.88
C ILE A 978 32.59 -13.71 -19.72
N SER A 979 32.17 -13.45 -18.48
CA SER A 979 32.81 -13.95 -17.25
C SER A 979 32.57 -15.43 -16.90
N LYS A 980 31.78 -16.15 -17.69
CA LYS A 980 31.37 -17.53 -17.42
C LYS A 980 31.88 -18.48 -18.52
N GLY A 981 31.04 -18.82 -19.49
CA GLY A 981 31.41 -19.73 -20.60
C GLY A 981 32.65 -19.29 -21.42
N LEU A 982 32.88 -17.97 -21.53
CA LEU A 982 34.00 -17.38 -22.28
C LEU A 982 35.23 -17.03 -21.43
N GLY A 983 35.20 -17.26 -20.10
CA GLY A 983 36.38 -17.23 -19.23
C GLY A 983 37.16 -15.92 -19.14
N SER A 984 36.53 -14.76 -19.34
CA SER A 984 37.18 -13.44 -19.21
C SER A 984 36.37 -12.52 -18.29
N SER A 985 36.17 -11.24 -18.63
CA SER A 985 35.35 -10.28 -17.88
C SER A 985 34.49 -9.45 -18.82
N GLY A 986 33.42 -8.85 -18.28
CA GLY A 986 32.48 -8.03 -19.03
C GLY A 986 31.14 -8.68 -19.36
N GLY A 987 30.34 -7.92 -20.10
CA GLY A 987 29.07 -8.35 -20.68
C GLY A 987 28.86 -7.73 -22.05
N TYR A 988 27.87 -8.21 -22.78
CA TYR A 988 27.55 -7.69 -24.12
C TYR A 988 26.05 -7.56 -24.33
N ILE A 989 25.69 -6.67 -25.26
CA ILE A 989 24.41 -6.70 -25.95
C ILE A 989 24.69 -6.99 -27.43
N ALA A 990 23.95 -7.93 -28.00
CA ALA A 990 23.98 -8.28 -29.41
C ALA A 990 22.57 -8.16 -30.00
N GLY A 991 22.46 -7.66 -31.23
CA GLY A 991 21.16 -7.40 -31.85
C GLY A 991 21.28 -6.71 -33.21
N THR A 992 20.26 -5.92 -33.56
CA THR A 992 20.26 -5.13 -34.81
C THR A 992 21.34 -4.04 -34.78
N LYS A 993 21.84 -3.66 -35.96
CA LYS A 993 22.81 -2.57 -36.09
C LYS A 993 22.27 -1.27 -35.46
N ALA A 994 20.99 -0.96 -35.65
CA ALA A 994 20.35 0.24 -35.14
C ALA A 994 20.35 0.31 -33.59
N LEU A 995 20.07 -0.82 -32.91
CA LEU A 995 20.15 -0.92 -31.45
C LEU A 995 21.58 -0.65 -30.96
N ILE A 996 22.55 -1.32 -31.56
CA ILE A 996 23.96 -1.27 -31.16
C ILE A 996 24.57 0.11 -31.43
N GLU A 997 24.25 0.72 -32.57
CA GLU A 997 24.66 2.08 -32.92
C GLU A 997 24.08 3.10 -31.91
N TYR A 998 22.79 3.00 -31.57
CA TYR A 998 22.18 3.84 -30.53
C TYR A 998 22.89 3.69 -29.18
N LEU A 999 23.12 2.45 -28.73
CA LEU A 999 23.79 2.18 -27.44
C LEU A 999 25.24 2.70 -27.41
N LYS A 1000 26.02 2.58 -28.50
CA LYS A 1000 27.41 3.08 -28.55
C LYS A 1000 27.53 4.60 -28.34
N TYR A 1001 26.51 5.36 -28.72
CA TYR A 1001 26.50 6.83 -28.56
C TYR A 1001 25.76 7.33 -27.32
N THR A 1002 24.94 6.50 -26.67
CA THR A 1002 24.01 6.98 -25.62
C THR A 1002 24.05 6.20 -24.31
N ALA A 1003 24.46 4.92 -24.30
CA ALA A 1003 24.41 4.10 -23.09
C ALA A 1003 25.46 4.54 -22.05
N PRO A 1004 25.08 4.90 -20.81
CA PRO A 1004 26.01 5.48 -19.83
C PRO A 1004 27.26 4.63 -19.57
N SER A 1005 27.12 3.30 -19.48
CA SER A 1005 28.25 2.38 -19.23
C SER A 1005 29.21 2.17 -20.41
N PHE A 1006 28.96 2.77 -21.58
CA PHE A 1006 29.92 2.84 -22.68
C PHE A 1006 30.43 4.27 -22.91
N VAL A 1007 29.57 5.27 -22.71
CA VAL A 1007 29.89 6.70 -22.94
C VAL A 1007 30.75 7.27 -21.81
N PHE A 1008 30.40 6.97 -20.55
CA PHE A 1008 31.01 7.58 -19.35
C PHE A 1008 31.89 6.61 -18.53
N SER A 1009 31.98 5.33 -18.92
CA SER A 1009 32.87 4.34 -18.29
C SER A 1009 34.04 3.97 -19.20
N SER A 1010 35.16 3.56 -18.62
CA SER A 1010 36.24 2.88 -19.38
C SER A 1010 35.74 1.55 -19.95
N GLY A 1011 36.32 1.09 -21.06
CA GLY A 1011 36.03 -0.25 -21.58
C GLY A 1011 36.72 -1.35 -20.77
N ILE A 1012 36.40 -2.62 -21.06
CA ILE A 1012 37.18 -3.76 -20.57
C ILE A 1012 38.66 -3.64 -20.96
N ALA A 1013 39.57 -4.20 -20.18
CA ALA A 1013 40.99 -4.15 -20.48
C ALA A 1013 41.31 -4.86 -21.82
N PRO A 1014 42.37 -4.45 -22.55
CA PRO A 1014 42.77 -5.14 -23.78
C PRO A 1014 43.09 -6.63 -23.56
N SER A 1015 43.64 -6.98 -22.40
CA SER A 1015 43.87 -8.35 -21.94
C SER A 1015 42.58 -9.18 -21.84
N GLU A 1016 41.53 -8.61 -21.25
CA GLU A 1016 40.21 -9.23 -21.11
C GLU A 1016 39.56 -9.41 -22.49
N ALA A 1017 39.70 -8.41 -23.36
CA ALA A 1017 39.20 -8.49 -24.74
C ALA A 1017 39.92 -9.57 -25.56
N GLY A 1018 41.25 -9.65 -25.44
CA GLY A 1018 42.07 -10.67 -26.10
C GLY A 1018 41.76 -12.09 -25.61
N ALA A 1019 41.60 -12.27 -24.29
CA ALA A 1019 41.17 -13.53 -23.69
C ALA A 1019 39.80 -13.97 -24.21
N ALA A 1020 38.81 -13.07 -24.20
CA ALA A 1020 37.46 -13.35 -24.66
C ALA A 1020 37.42 -13.73 -26.16
N LEU A 1021 38.15 -13.00 -27.00
CA LEU A 1021 38.27 -13.27 -28.44
C LEU A 1021 38.92 -14.63 -28.69
N ALA A 1022 39.99 -14.96 -27.95
CA ALA A 1022 40.64 -16.27 -28.02
C ALA A 1022 39.70 -17.40 -27.56
N ALA A 1023 38.91 -17.19 -26.50
CA ALA A 1023 37.94 -18.17 -26.02
C ALA A 1023 36.82 -18.44 -27.03
N ILE A 1024 36.30 -17.42 -27.73
CA ILE A 1024 35.32 -17.59 -28.82
C ILE A 1024 35.94 -18.35 -30.00
N ASN A 1025 37.18 -18.03 -30.38
CA ASN A 1025 37.88 -18.74 -31.45
C ASN A 1025 38.14 -20.20 -31.09
N LEU A 1026 38.55 -20.47 -29.85
CA LEU A 1026 38.78 -21.82 -29.33
C LEU A 1026 37.47 -22.62 -29.23
N LEU A 1027 36.37 -22.02 -28.80
CA LEU A 1027 35.04 -22.66 -28.79
C LEU A 1027 34.59 -23.06 -30.21
N ASN A 1028 34.83 -22.20 -31.21
CA ASN A 1028 34.53 -22.52 -32.61
C ASN A 1028 35.42 -23.64 -33.17
N ALA A 1029 36.68 -23.73 -32.72
CA ALA A 1029 37.62 -24.79 -33.11
C ALA A 1029 37.38 -26.12 -32.36
N GLU A 1030 36.92 -26.06 -31.11
CA GLU A 1030 36.74 -27.20 -30.21
C GLU A 1030 35.31 -27.33 -29.64
N PRO A 1031 34.26 -27.40 -30.49
CA PRO A 1031 32.87 -27.49 -30.04
C PRO A 1031 32.58 -28.74 -29.18
N GLN A 1032 33.41 -29.79 -29.28
CA GLN A 1032 33.34 -30.98 -28.41
C GLN A 1032 33.48 -30.67 -26.91
N ARG A 1033 34.02 -29.50 -26.52
CA ARG A 1033 34.03 -29.07 -25.10
C ARG A 1033 32.61 -28.91 -24.55
N VAL A 1034 31.66 -28.44 -25.36
CA VAL A 1034 30.24 -28.29 -24.98
C VAL A 1034 29.58 -29.66 -24.86
N ALA A 1035 29.83 -30.56 -25.80
CA ALA A 1035 29.36 -31.95 -25.70
C ALA A 1035 29.89 -32.65 -24.43
N THR A 1036 31.15 -32.40 -24.07
CA THR A 1036 31.77 -32.92 -22.84
C THR A 1036 31.13 -32.34 -21.59
N LEU A 1037 30.98 -31.01 -21.52
CA LEU A 1037 30.26 -30.31 -20.44
C LEU A 1037 28.86 -30.90 -20.23
N MET A 1038 28.10 -31.08 -21.31
CA MET A 1038 26.73 -31.58 -21.26
C MET A 1038 26.65 -33.07 -20.87
N ALA A 1039 27.64 -33.89 -21.26
CA ALA A 1039 27.74 -35.26 -20.77
C ALA A 1039 28.02 -35.30 -19.25
N ARG A 1040 28.91 -34.43 -18.76
CA ARG A 1040 29.22 -34.29 -17.32
C ARG A 1040 28.03 -33.78 -16.51
N ALA A 1041 27.31 -32.78 -17.02
CA ALA A 1041 26.11 -32.24 -16.38
C ALA A 1041 24.99 -33.28 -16.26
N ARG A 1042 24.70 -34.01 -17.35
CA ARG A 1042 23.74 -35.12 -17.35
C ARG A 1042 24.12 -36.22 -16.37
N LEU A 1043 25.40 -36.60 -16.31
CA LEU A 1043 25.90 -37.59 -15.35
C LEU A 1043 25.66 -37.13 -13.90
N PHE A 1044 25.98 -35.88 -13.56
CA PHE A 1044 25.74 -35.34 -12.22
C PHE A 1044 24.25 -35.36 -11.87
N LEU A 1045 23.38 -34.83 -12.75
CA LEU A 1045 21.93 -34.77 -12.52
C LEU A 1045 21.29 -36.16 -12.40
N GLN A 1046 21.72 -37.11 -13.24
CA GLN A 1046 21.28 -38.50 -13.17
C GLN A 1046 21.64 -39.13 -11.82
N LEU A 1047 22.92 -39.09 -11.44
CA LEU A 1047 23.39 -39.68 -10.19
C LEU A 1047 22.76 -39.02 -8.96
N ALA A 1048 22.56 -37.70 -8.98
CA ALA A 1048 21.90 -36.98 -7.89
C ALA A 1048 20.47 -37.47 -7.67
N ARG A 1049 19.70 -37.67 -8.75
CA ARG A 1049 18.36 -38.25 -8.72
C ARG A 1049 18.35 -39.72 -8.29
N GLU A 1050 19.29 -40.52 -8.79
CA GLU A 1050 19.47 -41.93 -8.36
C GLU A 1050 19.82 -42.05 -6.87
N ARG A 1051 20.49 -41.04 -6.28
CA ARG A 1051 20.78 -40.93 -4.85
C ARG A 1051 19.69 -40.26 -4.01
N GLY A 1052 18.56 -39.87 -4.61
CA GLY A 1052 17.43 -39.24 -3.90
C GLY A 1052 17.66 -37.78 -3.47
N LEU A 1053 18.64 -37.08 -4.06
CA LEU A 1053 18.85 -35.66 -3.81
C LEU A 1053 17.76 -34.83 -4.50
N ASN A 1054 17.19 -33.84 -3.80
CA ASN A 1054 16.19 -32.94 -4.39
C ASN A 1054 16.88 -31.93 -5.32
N THR A 1055 16.84 -32.18 -6.64
CA THR A 1055 17.39 -31.29 -7.66
C THR A 1055 16.40 -30.24 -8.18
N GLY A 1056 15.19 -30.17 -7.61
CA GLY A 1056 14.10 -29.36 -8.18
C GLY A 1056 13.84 -29.64 -9.66
N ILE A 1057 13.45 -28.58 -10.39
CA ILE A 1057 13.14 -28.61 -11.82
C ILE A 1057 14.36 -28.70 -12.75
N ALA A 1058 15.58 -28.76 -12.22
CA ALA A 1058 16.83 -28.74 -12.99
C ALA A 1058 16.83 -29.73 -14.16
N SER A 1059 17.11 -29.23 -15.36
CA SER A 1059 17.00 -30.01 -16.58
C SER A 1059 17.90 -29.46 -17.67
N GLY A 1060 18.77 -30.29 -18.24
CA GLY A 1060 19.46 -29.96 -19.49
C GLY A 1060 20.48 -28.81 -19.44
N THR A 1061 20.96 -28.40 -18.26
CA THR A 1061 21.98 -27.34 -18.09
C THR A 1061 23.14 -27.82 -17.20
N PRO A 1062 24.31 -27.14 -17.19
CA PRO A 1062 25.42 -27.45 -16.26
C PRO A 1062 25.24 -26.86 -14.86
N VAL A 1063 24.05 -26.37 -14.52
CA VAL A 1063 23.69 -25.84 -13.20
C VAL A 1063 22.79 -26.86 -12.54
N VAL A 1064 23.22 -27.47 -11.44
CA VAL A 1064 22.39 -28.43 -10.68
C VAL A 1064 22.30 -27.99 -9.22
N PRO A 1065 21.14 -27.53 -8.74
CA PRO A 1065 20.92 -27.29 -7.32
C PRO A 1065 20.73 -28.62 -6.58
N VAL A 1066 21.00 -28.60 -5.28
CA VAL A 1066 20.51 -29.58 -4.30
C VAL A 1066 19.79 -28.80 -3.22
N ILE A 1067 18.46 -28.86 -3.22
CA ILE A 1067 17.58 -28.12 -2.32
C ILE A 1067 17.58 -28.81 -0.95
N ILE A 1068 17.98 -28.09 0.09
CA ILE A 1068 18.15 -28.60 1.46
C ILE A 1068 17.03 -28.09 2.36
N GLY A 1069 16.55 -26.87 2.12
CA GLY A 1069 15.42 -26.27 2.84
C GLY A 1069 15.73 -25.77 4.25
N ASN A 1070 17.02 -25.65 4.58
CA ASN A 1070 17.51 -25.02 5.78
C ASN A 1070 18.92 -24.43 5.54
N SER A 1071 19.13 -23.16 5.91
CA SER A 1071 20.38 -22.43 5.70
C SER A 1071 21.53 -22.96 6.56
N LEU A 1072 21.24 -23.38 7.81
CA LEU A 1072 22.26 -23.96 8.69
C LEU A 1072 22.72 -25.33 8.18
N HIS A 1073 21.79 -26.19 7.73
CA HIS A 1073 22.14 -27.47 7.11
C HIS A 1073 22.91 -27.28 5.80
N ALA A 1074 22.59 -26.26 4.99
CA ALA A 1074 23.35 -25.92 3.79
C ALA A 1074 24.79 -25.46 4.10
N LEU A 1075 24.99 -24.65 5.14
CA LEU A 1075 26.32 -24.29 5.65
C LEU A 1075 27.09 -25.53 6.15
N GLN A 1076 26.46 -26.35 6.98
CA GLN A 1076 27.06 -27.58 7.53
C GLN A 1076 27.45 -28.57 6.42
N LEU A 1077 26.60 -28.74 5.40
CA LEU A 1077 26.87 -29.63 4.27
C LEU A 1077 28.00 -29.09 3.38
N SER A 1078 28.04 -27.78 3.10
CA SER A 1078 29.16 -27.15 2.40
C SER A 1078 30.49 -27.41 3.12
N LYS A 1079 30.53 -27.22 4.45
CA LYS A 1079 31.72 -27.51 5.27
C LYS A 1079 32.10 -28.99 5.28
N ALA A 1080 31.13 -29.90 5.45
CA ALA A 1080 31.38 -31.35 5.45
C ALA A 1080 31.90 -31.85 4.08
N LEU A 1081 31.43 -31.27 2.98
CA LEU A 1081 31.94 -31.53 1.63
C LEU A 1081 33.37 -31.02 1.46
N GLU A 1082 33.70 -29.84 1.99
CA GLU A 1082 35.06 -29.29 1.97
C GLU A 1082 36.05 -30.13 2.79
N GLU A 1083 35.64 -30.63 3.95
CA GLU A 1083 36.40 -31.60 4.74
C GLU A 1083 36.73 -32.86 3.91
N ARG A 1084 35.78 -33.32 3.09
CA ARG A 1084 35.94 -34.41 2.10
C ARG A 1084 36.66 -34.03 0.80
N GLY A 1085 37.12 -32.78 0.64
CA GLY A 1085 37.86 -32.34 -0.54
C GLY A 1085 37.02 -31.73 -1.68
N ILE A 1086 35.77 -31.33 -1.40
CA ILE A 1086 34.81 -30.82 -2.40
C ILE A 1086 34.38 -29.39 -2.02
N SER A 1087 34.74 -28.41 -2.86
CA SER A 1087 34.29 -27.02 -2.72
C SER A 1087 32.98 -26.80 -3.48
N VAL A 1088 31.93 -26.46 -2.74
CA VAL A 1088 30.64 -26.00 -3.28
C VAL A 1088 30.04 -24.94 -2.36
N MET A 1089 29.58 -23.82 -2.92
CA MET A 1089 29.04 -22.69 -2.17
C MET A 1089 27.57 -22.89 -1.81
N PRO A 1090 27.15 -22.57 -0.57
CA PRO A 1090 25.75 -22.56 -0.19
C PRO A 1090 25.07 -21.27 -0.63
N ILE A 1091 23.77 -21.38 -0.92
CA ILE A 1091 22.85 -20.26 -1.15
C ILE A 1091 21.85 -20.27 0.00
N LEU A 1092 21.85 -19.17 0.75
CA LEU A 1092 21.26 -19.06 2.08
C LEU A 1092 20.20 -17.97 2.10
N HIS A 1093 19.37 -17.95 3.14
CA HIS A 1093 18.52 -16.81 3.45
C HIS A 1093 19.37 -15.55 3.75
N PRO A 1094 19.00 -14.34 3.28
CA PRO A 1094 17.80 -13.98 2.50
C PRO A 1094 17.95 -14.04 0.97
N ALA A 1095 19.06 -14.55 0.42
CA ALA A 1095 19.26 -14.64 -1.03
C ALA A 1095 18.31 -15.64 -1.71
N VAL A 1096 17.79 -16.60 -0.94
CA VAL A 1096 16.64 -17.46 -1.25
C VAL A 1096 15.75 -17.58 0.00
N GLU A 1097 14.52 -18.08 -0.14
CA GLU A 1097 13.72 -18.46 1.03
C GLU A 1097 14.40 -19.57 1.84
N GLU A 1098 14.16 -19.62 3.16
CA GLU A 1098 14.79 -20.62 4.04
C GLU A 1098 14.49 -22.06 3.58
N LYS A 1099 13.22 -22.33 3.22
CA LYS A 1099 12.78 -23.62 2.63
C LYS A 1099 13.35 -23.91 1.24
N ALA A 1100 14.00 -22.92 0.61
CA ALA A 1100 14.64 -23.00 -0.68
C ALA A 1100 16.18 -22.92 -0.60
N ALA A 1101 16.75 -22.86 0.62
CA ALA A 1101 18.19 -22.91 0.86
C ALA A 1101 18.81 -24.17 0.25
N ARG A 1102 19.96 -24.03 -0.42
CA ARG A 1102 20.47 -25.03 -1.35
C ARG A 1102 21.98 -24.95 -1.53
N LEU A 1103 22.61 -26.04 -1.95
CA LEU A 1103 23.92 -25.98 -2.62
C LEU A 1103 23.69 -25.86 -4.13
N ARG A 1104 24.51 -25.07 -4.84
CA ARG A 1104 24.50 -25.02 -6.31
C ARG A 1104 25.78 -25.58 -6.88
N PHE A 1105 25.67 -26.66 -7.62
CA PHE A 1105 26.79 -27.29 -8.31
C PHE A 1105 26.88 -26.75 -9.73
N PHE A 1106 28.00 -26.09 -10.04
CA PHE A 1106 28.35 -25.66 -11.38
C PHE A 1106 29.31 -26.69 -11.99
N ILE A 1107 28.80 -27.49 -12.93
CA ILE A 1107 29.57 -28.54 -13.59
C ILE A 1107 30.43 -27.93 -14.70
N THR A 1108 31.66 -28.39 -14.88
CA THR A 1108 32.58 -27.94 -15.93
C THR A 1108 32.97 -29.09 -16.85
N ALA A 1109 33.36 -28.79 -18.09
CA ALA A 1109 33.96 -29.73 -19.03
C ALA A 1109 35.27 -30.36 -18.50
N THR A 1110 35.90 -29.73 -17.50
CA THR A 1110 37.15 -30.18 -16.88
C THR A 1110 36.94 -31.14 -15.70
N HIS A 1111 35.70 -31.43 -15.30
CA HIS A 1111 35.42 -32.48 -14.31
C HIS A 1111 35.57 -33.89 -14.93
N THR A 1112 36.18 -34.78 -14.16
CA THR A 1112 36.21 -36.23 -14.44
C THR A 1112 34.92 -36.90 -13.94
N GLU A 1113 34.62 -38.11 -14.41
CA GLU A 1113 33.43 -38.85 -13.95
C GLU A 1113 33.58 -39.31 -12.51
N GLU A 1114 34.81 -39.67 -12.13
CA GLU A 1114 35.21 -40.09 -10.80
C GLU A 1114 34.96 -38.97 -9.78
N GLN A 1115 35.33 -37.73 -10.13
CA GLN A 1115 35.04 -36.54 -9.31
C GLN A 1115 33.53 -36.29 -9.16
N ILE A 1116 32.75 -36.45 -10.22
CA ILE A 1116 31.29 -36.27 -10.18
C ILE A 1116 30.62 -37.33 -9.31
N ARG A 1117 30.97 -38.60 -9.50
CA ARG A 1117 30.46 -39.73 -8.71
C ARG A 1117 30.80 -39.54 -7.23
N ALA A 1118 32.06 -39.23 -6.91
CA ALA A 1118 32.50 -38.97 -5.55
C ALA A 1118 31.79 -37.77 -4.92
N ALA A 1119 31.53 -36.70 -5.67
CA ALA A 1119 30.85 -35.51 -5.17
C ALA A 1119 29.36 -35.76 -4.86
N VAL A 1120 28.65 -36.46 -5.75
CA VAL A 1120 27.24 -36.82 -5.52
C VAL A 1120 27.12 -37.79 -4.34
N ASP A 1121 27.97 -38.82 -4.27
CA ASP A 1121 27.98 -39.80 -3.19
C ASP A 1121 28.30 -39.16 -1.83
N ALA A 1122 29.27 -38.24 -1.79
CA ALA A 1122 29.58 -37.46 -0.59
C ALA A 1122 28.41 -36.54 -0.18
N THR A 1123 27.75 -35.90 -1.15
CA THR A 1123 26.61 -35.00 -0.89
C THR A 1123 25.44 -35.77 -0.27
N ALA A 1124 25.08 -36.94 -0.81
CA ALA A 1124 24.04 -37.79 -0.24
C ALA A 1124 24.41 -38.31 1.16
N THR A 1125 25.64 -38.80 1.33
CA THR A 1125 26.11 -39.36 2.61
C THR A 1125 26.14 -38.31 3.73
N GLU A 1126 26.63 -37.10 3.45
CA GLU A 1126 26.71 -36.04 4.45
C GLU A 1126 25.35 -35.40 4.72
N LEU A 1127 24.47 -35.29 3.72
CA LEU A 1127 23.12 -34.78 3.92
C LEU A 1127 22.27 -35.75 4.74
N GLU A 1128 22.38 -37.07 4.54
CA GLU A 1128 21.75 -38.08 5.41
C GLU A 1128 22.26 -38.02 6.86
N ARG A 1129 23.54 -37.66 7.07
CA ARG A 1129 24.13 -37.47 8.40
C ARG A 1129 23.62 -36.20 9.10
N ILE A 1130 23.45 -35.11 8.36
CA ILE A 1130 22.99 -33.81 8.87
C ILE A 1130 21.46 -33.82 9.09
N ASP A 1131 20.71 -34.39 8.15
CA ASP A 1131 19.25 -34.52 8.20
C ASP A 1131 18.82 -35.97 7.83
N PRO A 1132 18.70 -36.87 8.82
CA PRO A 1132 18.24 -38.25 8.61
C PRO A 1132 16.77 -38.38 8.18
N ALA A 1133 15.99 -37.29 8.16
CA ALA A 1133 14.62 -37.27 7.67
C ALA A 1133 14.55 -36.90 6.18
N TYR A 1134 15.54 -36.16 5.65
CA TYR A 1134 15.60 -35.68 4.27
C TYR A 1134 15.28 -36.77 3.22
N LEU A 1135 16.01 -37.89 3.25
CA LEU A 1135 15.82 -38.99 2.28
C LEU A 1135 14.55 -39.81 2.49
N ARG A 1136 13.84 -39.67 3.63
CA ARG A 1136 12.59 -40.40 3.90
C ARG A 1136 11.36 -39.73 3.30
N VAL A 1137 11.44 -38.44 2.99
CA VAL A 1137 10.32 -37.62 2.48
C VAL A 1137 10.31 -37.56 0.95
N ALA A 1138 11.42 -37.90 0.28
CA ALA A 1138 11.57 -37.85 -1.18
C ALA A 1138 10.78 -38.92 -1.98
N GLY A 1139 9.90 -39.70 -1.33
CA GLY A 1139 9.10 -40.76 -1.96
C GLY A 1139 7.86 -40.26 -2.72
N GLU A 1140 7.44 -39.00 -2.53
CA GLU A 1140 6.36 -38.37 -3.28
C GLU A 1140 6.93 -37.26 -4.18
N PRO A 1141 6.61 -37.24 -5.49
CA PRO A 1141 7.05 -36.19 -6.38
C PRO A 1141 6.31 -34.89 -6.04
N ARG A 1142 7.01 -33.93 -5.45
CA ARG A 1142 6.54 -32.55 -5.34
C ARG A 1142 6.72 -31.89 -6.72
N ALA A 1143 5.59 -31.61 -7.37
CA ALA A 1143 5.51 -30.81 -8.58
C ALA A 1143 5.57 -29.30 -8.25
#